data_AF-A0A7J6L957-F1
#
_entry.id   AF-A0A7J6L957-F1
#
_cell.length_a   1.000
_cell.length_b   1.000
_cell.length_c   1.000
_cell.angle_alpha   90.00
_cell.angle_beta   90.00
_cell.angle_gamma   90.00
#
_symmetry.space_group_name_H-M   'P 1'
#
loop_
_entity.id
_entity.type
_entity.pdbx_description
1 polymer ?
#
loop_
_entity_poly.entity_id
_entity_poly.type
_entity_poly.pdbx_seq_one_letter_code
_entity_poly.pdbx_strand_id
1 'polypeptide(L)'
;MGNTLASIESSSAVSRIETFSTNMFDQCCRRPDSADWLNEVTVDKVDDTQEATPKLTQQQQPITTTPTTASPIDHPKEEEEGHQGHFEETSSPSVVAAKAVVNSSSPSLVARLFHIVTVVFNMAFRVYHAAILVGNDLVNKELISQTSEDENSSFEDDSADDVADERVGVSDEDIESNCFKIDIQRIPGVRLGIDVDHSDPRWLVVDRVTPEGSVDLWNRKAPPGQKLQKGDIIVRVNDVRMDAMRMVEQCQASSVLHIFDGYMDDLYADLTPDAAAAADDDSNNTDESSGLKEGMPEKPLLSVFDPLFHEVFVLSKIVTPSVIASTPQSGRRKRRDDFITESGEAEEEIIISKWPRLLVSKDRKVTNMHYWMDFAELHEESLAGLPTPHYSLVTCRLQKKAYCVGDDKCVDSCADDCSGKLFTGPDGRCHGKPQEEVSQINFTDVDPRKGFISGTIEVNSTAVFGDAEFFAVYFLDKNNTKLSQHPIFKIPNPKMRATRLLETLPEGIRIPEEASKITAVPANDAFGESDNVHFATVSIEDWAVPGYPPQGLELEDTSPEVDELGGVMKILPAHSADSQPSVDFYTLYWGRSSTSCEALPDSSRIGRARAKGPIGAQYDLGKSMAIKKGAESILAFSMHDQDDGEHPSKGELTTACAIWPIHDRSRPSGLPRGISIIKGGLEENTRRFTGVIAIDRADREEERRDEANGYSLWWCDNDGKKLSLIDTREIKEKDIPQLRLSFKDVEVADKAAAKICGFMMNSVGDGKEGACVLITGDATVVQEGTRDDEL
;
A
#
# COMPACT_ATOMS: atom_id res chain seq x y z
N MET A 1 -9.70 -55.52 -6.01
CA MET A 1 -10.46 -55.58 -7.27
C MET A 1 -10.65 -54.15 -7.73
N GLY A 2 -9.80 -53.68 -8.64
CA GLY A 2 -9.84 -52.32 -9.18
C GLY A 2 -9.14 -52.36 -10.52
N ASN A 3 -9.94 -52.54 -11.57
CA ASN A 3 -9.57 -52.44 -12.98
C ASN A 3 -10.83 -52.65 -13.83
N THR A 4 -11.74 -51.68 -13.87
CA THR A 4 -12.65 -51.47 -14.99
C THR A 4 -13.40 -50.15 -14.79
N LEU A 5 -13.34 -49.29 -15.80
CA LEU A 5 -14.26 -48.19 -16.16
C LEU A 5 -13.51 -46.91 -16.54
N ALA A 6 -12.83 -47.00 -17.68
CA ALA A 6 -12.82 -45.93 -18.65
C ALA A 6 -13.83 -46.31 -19.76
N SER A 7 -14.51 -45.31 -20.31
CA SER A 7 -15.46 -45.34 -21.44
C SER A 7 -16.94 -45.28 -21.06
N ILE A 8 -17.49 -44.08 -21.25
CA ILE A 8 -18.86 -43.61 -21.55
C ILE A 8 -18.90 -42.21 -20.89
N GLU A 9 -19.28 -41.09 -21.50
CA GLU A 9 -19.59 -40.67 -22.87
C GLU A 9 -19.72 -39.15 -22.74
N SER A 10 -19.19 -38.41 -23.70
CA SER A 10 -19.70 -37.09 -24.05
C SER A 10 -21.22 -37.14 -24.30
N SER A 11 -22.01 -36.35 -23.58
CA SER A 11 -23.34 -35.95 -24.04
C SER A 11 -23.77 -34.64 -23.41
N SER A 12 -23.86 -33.64 -24.27
CA SER A 12 -24.48 -32.34 -24.06
C SER A 12 -25.99 -32.44 -24.32
N ALA A 13 -26.81 -32.44 -23.27
CA ALA A 13 -28.19 -31.95 -23.28
C ALA A 13 -28.83 -32.18 -21.91
N VAL A 14 -29.34 -31.11 -21.28
CA VAL A 14 -30.77 -30.93 -20.96
C VAL A 14 -30.91 -29.69 -20.08
N SER A 15 -31.68 -28.75 -20.61
CA SER A 15 -32.18 -27.52 -20.00
C SER A 15 -33.36 -27.76 -19.04
N ARG A 16 -33.53 -26.82 -18.10
CA ARG A 16 -34.75 -26.46 -17.32
C ARG A 16 -35.18 -27.42 -16.19
N ILE A 17 -35.23 -26.88 -14.97
CA ILE A 17 -36.48 -26.57 -14.24
C ILE A 17 -36.14 -25.63 -13.06
N GLU A 18 -36.86 -24.52 -12.99
CA GLU A 18 -36.89 -23.56 -11.88
C GLU A 18 -37.82 -24.05 -10.74
N THR A 19 -37.65 -23.43 -9.57
CA THR A 19 -38.62 -23.26 -8.47
C THR A 19 -39.04 -24.49 -7.63
N PHE A 20 -38.64 -24.51 -6.36
CA PHE A 20 -39.53 -24.45 -5.17
C PHE A 20 -38.76 -24.78 -3.88
N SER A 21 -38.71 -23.85 -2.93
CA SER A 21 -39.27 -24.00 -1.56
C SER A 21 -38.51 -23.18 -0.52
N THR A 22 -39.05 -21.99 -0.22
CA THR A 22 -39.10 -21.45 1.13
C THR A 22 -40.22 -22.14 1.91
N ASN A 23 -40.07 -22.22 3.24
CA ASN A 23 -40.97 -22.77 4.27
C ASN A 23 -40.86 -24.28 4.58
N MET A 24 -40.10 -24.60 5.63
CA MET A 24 -40.60 -25.33 6.81
C MET A 24 -39.50 -25.35 7.89
N PHE A 25 -39.28 -24.20 8.54
CA PHE A 25 -38.60 -24.13 9.84
C PHE A 25 -39.65 -23.75 10.87
N ASP A 26 -40.40 -24.74 11.36
CA ASP A 26 -41.00 -24.67 12.67
C ASP A 26 -41.41 -26.07 13.13
N GLN A 27 -41.27 -26.33 14.44
CA GLN A 27 -41.52 -27.58 15.17
C GLN A 27 -40.33 -28.54 15.32
N CYS A 28 -39.59 -28.41 16.44
CA CYS A 28 -39.49 -29.48 17.45
C CYS A 28 -38.53 -29.10 18.60
N CYS A 29 -38.93 -28.17 19.47
CA CYS A 29 -38.43 -28.11 20.84
C CYS A 29 -39.34 -28.97 21.74
N ARG A 30 -38.92 -30.21 22.07
CA ARG A 30 -39.40 -30.95 23.24
C ARG A 30 -38.29 -31.84 23.81
N ARG A 31 -37.82 -31.49 25.02
CA ARG A 31 -37.17 -32.42 25.95
C ARG A 31 -38.16 -33.50 26.38
N PRO A 32 -37.65 -34.68 26.76
CA PRO A 32 -37.91 -35.09 28.14
C PRO A 32 -36.70 -35.72 28.86
N ASP A 33 -36.72 -35.54 30.17
CA ASP A 33 -35.85 -36.16 31.18
C ASP A 33 -36.03 -37.68 31.27
N SER A 34 -34.96 -38.41 31.58
CA SER A 34 -34.91 -39.37 32.70
C SER A 34 -33.56 -40.09 32.77
N ALA A 35 -32.98 -40.08 33.97
CA ALA A 35 -31.91 -40.97 34.40
C ALA A 35 -32.40 -42.42 34.44
N ASP A 36 -31.55 -43.39 34.08
CA ASP A 36 -31.24 -44.58 34.89
C ASP A 36 -30.30 -45.60 34.19
N TRP A 37 -29.27 -46.01 34.95
CA TRP A 37 -28.57 -47.31 35.01
C TRP A 37 -27.06 -47.39 34.71
N LEU A 38 -26.36 -47.79 35.78
CA LEU A 38 -25.04 -48.40 35.89
C LEU A 38 -25.02 -49.84 35.36
N ASN A 39 -23.87 -50.28 34.84
CA ASN A 39 -23.11 -51.50 35.22
C ASN A 39 -21.89 -51.61 34.27
N GLU A 40 -20.65 -51.47 34.75
CA GLU A 40 -19.80 -52.51 35.37
C GLU A 40 -19.13 -53.42 34.32
N VAL A 41 -17.84 -53.21 34.02
CA VAL A 41 -16.82 -54.28 33.81
C VAL A 41 -15.43 -53.74 34.18
N THR A 42 -14.83 -54.41 35.16
CA THR A 42 -13.46 -54.34 35.70
C THR A 42 -12.42 -55.08 34.85
N VAL A 43 -11.13 -55.01 35.28
CA VAL A 43 -10.01 -55.98 35.04
C VAL A 43 -9.10 -55.60 33.84
N ASP A 44 -7.76 -55.50 33.87
CA ASP A 44 -6.72 -55.80 34.88
C ASP A 44 -5.44 -54.96 34.62
N LYS A 45 -4.69 -54.71 35.71
CA LYS A 45 -3.26 -54.34 35.67
C LYS A 45 -2.43 -55.63 35.78
N VAL A 46 -1.39 -55.75 34.95
CA VAL A 46 -0.28 -56.70 35.16
C VAL A 46 1.04 -55.95 34.96
N ASP A 47 1.86 -56.00 36.00
CA ASP A 47 3.27 -55.59 36.07
C ASP A 47 4.16 -56.48 35.19
N ASP A 48 5.24 -55.94 34.63
CA ASP A 48 6.58 -56.33 35.08
C ASP A 48 7.71 -55.52 34.41
N THR A 49 8.56 -55.01 35.29
CA THR A 49 9.93 -54.50 35.14
C THR A 49 10.88 -55.43 34.39
N GLN A 50 11.82 -54.87 33.60
CA GLN A 50 13.26 -55.13 33.78
C GLN A 50 14.21 -54.14 33.05
N GLU A 51 15.35 -53.96 33.71
CA GLU A 51 16.54 -53.13 33.53
C GLU A 51 17.20 -53.05 32.13
N ALA A 52 17.80 -51.89 31.81
CA ALA A 52 19.25 -51.73 31.68
C ALA A 52 19.67 -50.33 31.19
N THR A 53 20.48 -49.62 31.99
CA THR A 53 21.26 -48.42 31.62
C THR A 53 22.50 -48.75 30.79
N PRO A 54 23.04 -47.76 30.05
CA PRO A 54 24.45 -47.43 30.25
C PRO A 54 24.73 -45.94 30.41
N LYS A 55 25.59 -45.64 31.40
CA LYS A 55 26.23 -44.34 31.64
C LYS A 55 27.32 -44.07 30.59
N LEU A 56 27.35 -42.88 30.00
CA LEU A 56 28.53 -42.36 29.31
C LEU A 56 29.06 -41.13 30.05
N THR A 57 30.28 -41.25 30.55
CA THR A 57 31.04 -40.27 31.32
C THR A 57 31.74 -39.29 30.36
N GLN A 58 31.49 -37.98 30.49
CA GLN A 58 32.35 -36.95 29.88
C GLN A 58 33.33 -36.42 30.94
N GLN A 59 34.61 -36.69 30.74
CA GLN A 59 35.72 -36.08 31.48
C GLN A 59 36.17 -34.82 30.74
N GLN A 60 36.09 -33.68 31.42
CA GLN A 60 36.83 -32.46 31.09
C GLN A 60 38.30 -32.64 31.50
N GLN A 61 39.23 -32.19 30.66
CA GLN A 61 40.63 -31.99 31.02
C GLN A 61 41.12 -30.61 30.54
N PRO A 62 42.10 -30.01 31.27
CA PRO A 62 42.42 -28.59 31.23
C PRO A 62 43.51 -28.25 30.21
N ILE A 63 43.45 -27.02 29.68
CA ILE A 63 44.51 -26.45 28.84
C ILE A 63 45.51 -25.70 29.72
N THR A 64 46.75 -26.16 29.70
CA THR A 64 47.89 -25.62 30.42
C THR A 64 48.68 -24.66 29.53
N THR A 65 48.92 -23.46 30.03
CA THR A 65 49.82 -22.42 29.51
C THR A 65 51.29 -22.68 29.87
N THR A 66 52.24 -22.13 29.07
CA THR A 66 53.57 -21.51 29.42
C THR A 66 54.62 -21.74 28.29
N PRO A 67 55.85 -21.16 28.30
CA PRO A 67 56.18 -19.74 28.04
C PRO A 67 57.44 -19.54 27.14
N THR A 68 57.65 -18.38 26.48
CA THR A 68 59.00 -17.97 26.02
C THR A 68 59.19 -16.43 25.94
N THR A 69 59.85 -15.91 26.98
CA THR A 69 60.99 -14.95 27.05
C THR A 69 61.29 -13.86 25.99
N ALA A 70 61.51 -12.64 26.54
CA ALA A 70 62.64 -11.70 26.36
C ALA A 70 62.43 -10.35 25.62
N SER A 71 62.64 -9.25 26.38
CA SER A 71 62.73 -7.81 26.08
C SER A 71 64.03 -7.38 25.34
N PRO A 72 64.49 -6.09 25.30
CA PRO A 72 63.87 -4.74 25.38
C PRO A 72 64.39 -3.77 24.27
N ILE A 73 64.00 -2.47 24.28
CA ILE A 73 64.85 -1.25 24.11
C ILE A 73 64.11 -0.05 23.43
N ASP A 74 63.97 1.02 24.23
CA ASP A 74 64.11 2.48 24.03
C ASP A 74 63.36 3.34 22.97
N HIS A 75 62.75 4.41 23.53
CA HIS A 75 62.55 5.79 23.02
C HIS A 75 63.88 6.45 22.56
N PRO A 76 63.93 7.49 21.67
CA PRO A 76 63.41 8.86 21.94
C PRO A 76 62.93 9.68 20.71
N LYS A 77 61.98 10.62 20.90
CA LYS A 77 62.07 12.11 20.86
C LYS A 77 62.57 12.82 19.58
N GLU A 78 61.66 13.69 19.10
CA GLU A 78 61.80 15.13 18.75
C GLU A 78 62.71 15.64 17.61
N GLU A 79 62.21 16.77 17.04
CA GLU A 79 62.86 17.79 16.20
C GLU A 79 63.16 17.43 14.73
N GLU A 80 63.16 18.33 13.76
CA GLU A 80 62.59 19.66 13.45
C GLU A 80 63.15 19.96 12.03
N GLU A 81 62.44 20.76 11.22
CA GLU A 81 62.95 21.46 10.01
C GLU A 81 63.49 20.59 8.82
N GLY A 82 63.36 20.91 7.55
CA GLY A 82 62.80 22.05 6.84
C GLY A 82 63.08 21.91 5.33
N HIS A 83 62.23 22.60 4.55
CA HIS A 83 62.58 23.39 3.36
C HIS A 83 62.99 22.77 2.01
N GLN A 84 62.44 23.45 0.98
CA GLN A 84 62.82 23.57 -0.45
C GLN A 84 62.48 22.37 -1.34
N GLY A 85 61.67 22.50 -2.40
CA GLY A 85 61.63 23.55 -3.45
C GLY A 85 62.15 22.87 -4.73
N HIS A 86 61.36 22.63 -5.79
CA HIS A 86 60.87 23.55 -6.83
C HIS A 86 61.35 22.99 -8.20
N PHE A 87 60.50 23.07 -9.23
CA PHE A 87 60.83 23.03 -10.68
C PHE A 87 61.32 21.68 -11.27
N GLU A 88 61.05 21.24 -12.50
CA GLU A 88 60.49 21.77 -13.77
C GLU A 88 60.17 20.49 -14.60
N GLU A 89 58.98 20.31 -15.15
CA GLU A 89 58.62 20.54 -16.56
C GLU A 89 59.36 19.71 -17.64
N THR A 90 58.54 19.22 -18.59
CA THR A 90 58.83 18.88 -19.99
C THR A 90 59.09 17.43 -20.45
N SER A 91 58.16 16.99 -21.30
CA SER A 91 58.36 16.43 -22.65
C SER A 91 58.54 14.91 -22.86
N SER A 92 57.50 14.35 -23.47
CA SER A 92 57.49 13.29 -24.50
C SER A 92 58.54 13.54 -25.61
N PRO A 93 59.08 12.53 -26.37
CA PRO A 93 58.26 11.80 -27.34
C PRO A 93 58.69 10.36 -27.80
N SER A 94 57.68 9.64 -28.31
CA SER A 94 57.61 8.64 -29.42
C SER A 94 58.82 7.84 -29.94
N VAL A 95 58.56 6.52 -30.08
CA VAL A 95 58.81 5.59 -31.21
C VAL A 95 60.26 5.16 -31.51
N VAL A 96 60.54 3.84 -31.41
CA VAL A 96 61.10 2.99 -32.50
C VAL A 96 60.77 1.51 -32.22
N ALA A 97 60.34 0.83 -33.28
CA ALA A 97 60.02 -0.59 -33.37
C ALA A 97 61.25 -1.52 -33.35
N ALA A 98 61.10 -2.72 -32.80
CA ALA A 98 61.96 -3.86 -33.12
C ALA A 98 61.10 -5.09 -33.42
N LYS A 99 61.35 -5.63 -34.61
CA LYS A 99 60.67 -6.74 -35.27
C LYS A 99 61.41 -8.04 -34.90
N ALA A 100 60.73 -9.03 -34.36
CA ALA A 100 61.25 -10.40 -34.28
C ALA A 100 60.18 -11.40 -34.73
N VAL A 101 60.53 -12.11 -35.79
CA VAL A 101 59.79 -13.16 -36.47
C VAL A 101 59.99 -14.47 -35.72
N VAL A 102 58.91 -15.15 -35.31
CA VAL A 102 58.92 -16.61 -35.15
C VAL A 102 57.63 -17.18 -35.72
N ASN A 103 57.81 -17.97 -36.78
CA ASN A 103 56.80 -18.81 -37.40
C ASN A 103 56.65 -20.12 -36.62
N SER A 104 55.44 -20.67 -36.71
CA SER A 104 55.10 -22.10 -36.85
C SER A 104 54.33 -22.81 -35.72
N SER A 105 53.13 -23.27 -36.14
CA SER A 105 52.49 -24.56 -35.90
C SER A 105 52.03 -24.95 -34.48
N SER A 106 50.74 -24.73 -34.18
CA SER A 106 49.68 -25.78 -34.10
C SER A 106 48.49 -25.33 -33.21
N PRO A 107 47.27 -25.12 -33.73
CA PRO A 107 46.08 -24.87 -32.92
C PRO A 107 45.20 -26.13 -32.90
N SER A 108 45.37 -27.02 -31.92
CA SER A 108 44.42 -28.15 -31.79
C SER A 108 44.07 -28.54 -30.36
N LEU A 109 44.76 -28.03 -29.34
CA LEU A 109 44.53 -28.44 -27.96
C LEU A 109 43.67 -27.47 -27.16
N VAL A 110 43.91 -26.16 -27.30
CA VAL A 110 43.16 -25.12 -26.56
C VAL A 110 41.69 -25.06 -27.02
N ALA A 111 41.45 -25.16 -28.33
CA ALA A 111 40.08 -25.18 -28.86
C ALA A 111 39.30 -26.45 -28.45
N ARG A 112 39.98 -27.59 -28.30
CA ARG A 112 39.35 -28.84 -27.82
C ARG A 112 39.06 -28.77 -26.33
N LEU A 113 39.93 -28.17 -25.53
CA LEU A 113 39.69 -27.92 -24.10
C LEU A 113 38.50 -26.98 -23.89
N PHE A 114 38.41 -25.89 -24.65
CA PHE A 114 37.25 -24.99 -24.57
C PHE A 114 35.94 -25.71 -24.92
N HIS A 115 35.94 -26.54 -25.97
CA HIS A 115 34.74 -27.27 -26.36
C HIS A 115 34.32 -28.33 -25.33
N ILE A 116 35.29 -28.99 -24.66
CA ILE A 116 35.00 -29.96 -23.60
C ILE A 116 34.43 -29.24 -22.38
N VAL A 117 35.01 -28.10 -21.96
CA VAL A 117 34.50 -27.31 -20.83
C VAL A 117 33.07 -26.84 -21.09
N THR A 118 32.77 -26.34 -22.30
CA THR A 118 31.42 -25.89 -22.66
C THR A 118 30.40 -27.04 -22.69
N VAL A 119 30.81 -28.25 -23.11
CA VAL A 119 29.92 -29.42 -23.12
C VAL A 119 29.65 -29.92 -21.70
N VAL A 120 30.68 -29.98 -20.84
CA VAL A 120 30.54 -30.38 -19.44
C VAL A 120 29.67 -29.39 -18.68
N PHE A 121 29.84 -28.09 -18.92
CA PHE A 121 29.03 -27.05 -18.27
C PHE A 121 27.57 -27.13 -18.69
N ASN A 122 27.28 -27.35 -19.99
CA ASN A 122 25.91 -27.56 -20.47
C ASN A 122 25.27 -28.85 -19.95
N MET A 123 26.03 -29.92 -19.79
CA MET A 123 25.52 -31.15 -19.17
C MET A 123 25.19 -30.94 -17.69
N ALA A 124 26.08 -30.30 -16.94
CA ALA A 124 25.85 -29.98 -15.53
C ALA A 124 24.61 -29.09 -15.35
N PHE A 125 24.42 -28.09 -16.21
CA PHE A 125 23.26 -27.20 -16.18
C PHE A 125 21.95 -27.95 -16.47
N ARG A 126 21.94 -28.89 -17.43
CA ARG A 126 20.77 -29.73 -17.72
C ARG A 126 20.43 -30.69 -16.59
N VAL A 127 21.43 -31.27 -15.92
CA VAL A 127 21.22 -32.14 -14.75
C VAL A 127 20.67 -31.34 -13.57
N TYR A 128 21.19 -30.14 -13.34
CA TYR A 128 20.71 -29.24 -12.28
C TYR A 128 19.26 -28.80 -12.52
N HIS A 129 18.91 -28.43 -13.76
CA HIS A 129 17.54 -28.06 -14.12
C HIS A 129 16.57 -29.24 -14.03
N ALA A 130 17.00 -30.47 -14.38
CA ALA A 130 16.20 -31.67 -14.21
C ALA A 130 15.98 -32.01 -12.72
N ALA A 131 16.97 -31.79 -11.86
CA ALA A 131 16.85 -32.00 -10.41
C ALA A 131 15.84 -31.04 -9.76
N ILE A 132 15.80 -29.77 -10.21
CA ILE A 132 14.83 -28.78 -9.73
C ILE A 132 13.41 -29.16 -10.15
N LEU A 133 13.22 -29.62 -11.38
CA LEU A 133 11.89 -30.05 -11.86
C LEU A 133 11.38 -31.29 -11.11
N VAL A 134 12.25 -32.23 -10.76
CA VAL A 134 11.87 -33.42 -9.97
C VAL A 134 11.60 -33.06 -8.50
N GLY A 135 12.29 -32.06 -7.95
CA GLY A 135 12.04 -31.56 -6.58
C GLY A 135 10.66 -30.92 -6.43
N ASN A 136 10.24 -30.12 -7.41
CA ASN A 136 8.94 -29.44 -7.37
C ASN A 136 7.74 -30.38 -7.55
N ASP A 137 7.93 -31.51 -8.25
CA ASP A 137 6.88 -32.53 -8.42
C ASP A 137 6.66 -33.40 -7.17
N LEU A 138 7.66 -33.49 -6.28
CA LEU A 138 7.55 -34.21 -5.01
C LEU A 138 6.87 -33.37 -3.92
N VAL A 139 7.15 -32.06 -3.88
CA VAL A 139 6.52 -31.14 -2.92
C VAL A 139 5.03 -30.92 -3.21
N ASN A 140 4.62 -30.92 -4.48
CA ASN A 140 3.20 -30.77 -4.85
C ASN A 140 2.35 -32.04 -4.69
N LYS A 141 2.97 -33.21 -4.49
CA LYS A 141 2.23 -34.46 -4.25
C LYS A 141 1.96 -34.76 -2.78
N GLU A 142 2.64 -34.08 -1.86
CA GLU A 142 2.44 -34.27 -0.42
C GLU A 142 1.42 -33.28 0.18
N LEU A 143 1.02 -32.25 -0.59
CA LEU A 143 0.06 -31.23 -0.15
C LEU A 143 -1.43 -31.50 -0.51
N ILE A 144 -1.75 -32.59 -1.23
CA ILE A 144 -3.12 -32.87 -1.72
C ILE A 144 -3.74 -34.16 -1.12
N SER A 145 -3.10 -34.81 -0.15
CA SER A 145 -3.56 -36.12 0.39
C SER A 145 -4.20 -36.10 1.78
N GLN A 146 -4.57 -34.94 2.35
CA GLN A 146 -5.24 -34.90 3.66
C GLN A 146 -6.34 -33.85 3.68
N THR A 147 -7.56 -34.24 3.29
CA THR A 147 -8.84 -33.68 3.80
C THR A 147 -10.01 -34.43 3.16
N SER A 148 -10.44 -35.51 3.80
CA SER A 148 -11.82 -36.01 3.71
C SER A 148 -12.08 -36.99 4.85
N GLU A 149 -13.25 -36.86 5.48
CA GLU A 149 -13.79 -37.65 6.61
C GLU A 149 -13.49 -37.05 7.99
N ASP A 150 -14.37 -36.17 8.47
CA ASP A 150 -15.41 -36.59 9.43
C ASP A 150 -16.38 -35.43 9.72
N GLU A 151 -17.67 -35.70 9.50
CA GLU A 151 -18.78 -34.86 9.93
C GLU A 151 -19.03 -35.02 11.44
N ASN A 152 -19.60 -33.96 12.02
CA ASN A 152 -20.46 -33.98 13.22
C ASN A 152 -19.79 -33.73 14.59
N SER A 153 -19.68 -32.45 14.97
CA SER A 153 -19.58 -32.02 16.37
C SER A 153 -19.97 -30.55 16.52
N SER A 154 -21.17 -30.32 17.03
CA SER A 154 -21.69 -29.02 17.47
C SER A 154 -20.88 -28.46 18.65
N PHE A 155 -20.37 -27.23 18.54
CA PHE A 155 -20.04 -26.40 19.69
C PHE A 155 -20.22 -24.92 19.33
N GLU A 156 -21.03 -24.23 20.14
CA GLU A 156 -21.25 -22.79 20.12
C GLU A 156 -20.13 -22.05 20.88
N ASP A 157 -20.09 -20.73 20.65
CA ASP A 157 -19.44 -19.65 21.41
C ASP A 157 -17.97 -19.26 21.16
N ASP A 158 -17.87 -18.00 20.70
CA ASP A 158 -17.08 -16.88 21.21
C ASP A 158 -15.54 -16.87 21.06
N SER A 159 -15.07 -16.11 20.06
CA SER A 159 -14.39 -14.81 20.26
C SER A 159 -13.59 -14.45 18.99
N ALA A 160 -14.18 -13.60 18.13
CA ALA A 160 -13.46 -12.97 17.03
C ALA A 160 -13.30 -11.48 17.37
N ASP A 161 -12.17 -11.16 18.03
CA ASP A 161 -11.76 -9.78 18.27
C ASP A 161 -10.77 -9.32 17.18
N ASP A 162 -11.19 -8.26 16.49
CA ASP A 162 -10.43 -7.05 16.16
C ASP A 162 -9.25 -7.12 15.19
N VAL A 163 -9.57 -6.98 13.89
CA VAL A 163 -8.70 -6.31 12.92
C VAL A 163 -9.35 -4.96 12.59
N ALA A 164 -8.97 -3.92 13.32
CA ALA A 164 -9.36 -2.55 13.03
C ALA A 164 -8.67 -2.06 11.74
N ASP A 165 -9.48 -1.68 10.76
CA ASP A 165 -9.12 -1.03 9.50
C ASP A 165 -8.66 0.42 9.80
N GLU A 166 -7.35 0.63 9.96
CA GLU A 166 -6.76 1.97 10.17
C GLU A 166 -6.70 2.76 8.85
N ARG A 167 -7.75 3.54 8.59
CA ARG A 167 -7.78 4.55 7.51
C ARG A 167 -7.20 5.89 7.97
N VAL A 168 -6.39 6.48 7.09
CA VAL A 168 -5.92 7.87 6.97
C VAL A 168 -6.41 8.82 8.07
N GLY A 169 -5.51 9.15 9.01
CA GLY A 169 -5.78 10.09 10.09
C GLY A 169 -5.75 11.54 9.60
N VAL A 170 -6.93 12.15 9.49
CA VAL A 170 -7.07 13.62 9.45
C VAL A 170 -6.47 14.18 10.74
N SER A 171 -5.62 15.21 10.63
CA SER A 171 -4.96 15.81 11.80
C SER A 171 -5.99 16.37 12.79
N ASP A 172 -5.70 16.31 14.09
CA ASP A 172 -6.61 16.86 15.12
C ASP A 172 -6.90 18.36 14.92
N GLU A 173 -6.02 19.07 14.23
CA GLU A 173 -6.11 20.51 13.98
C GLU A 173 -7.11 20.85 12.86
N ASP A 174 -7.23 19.98 11.85
CA ASP A 174 -8.14 20.21 10.72
C ASP A 174 -9.60 19.92 11.09
N ILE A 175 -9.84 18.88 11.90
CA ILE A 175 -11.19 18.55 12.39
C ILE A 175 -11.72 19.66 13.32
N GLU A 176 -10.84 20.28 14.12
CA GLU A 176 -11.22 21.38 15.02
C GLU A 176 -11.67 22.65 14.27
N SER A 177 -11.28 22.83 13.01
CA SER A 177 -11.63 24.01 12.22
C SER A 177 -13.11 24.07 11.82
N ASN A 178 -13.77 22.91 11.68
CA ASN A 178 -15.17 22.79 11.26
C ASN A 178 -16.11 22.25 12.35
N CYS A 179 -15.62 22.07 13.58
CA CYS A 179 -16.42 21.65 14.72
C CYS A 179 -16.57 22.77 15.74
N PHE A 180 -17.70 22.83 16.44
CA PHE A 180 -17.82 23.71 17.62
C PHE A 180 -17.87 22.89 18.91
N LYS A 181 -17.19 23.41 19.93
CA LYS A 181 -17.05 22.78 21.24
C LYS A 181 -18.22 23.12 22.15
N ILE A 182 -18.81 22.09 22.75
CA ILE A 182 -19.95 22.14 23.67
C ILE A 182 -19.48 21.65 25.04
N ASP A 183 -19.51 22.53 26.04
CA ASP A 183 -19.19 22.19 27.42
C ASP A 183 -20.46 21.97 28.25
N ILE A 184 -20.73 20.71 28.62
CA ILE A 184 -21.90 20.33 29.44
C ILE A 184 -21.43 19.79 30.78
N GLN A 185 -21.84 20.46 31.85
CA GLN A 185 -21.72 19.94 33.20
C GLN A 185 -22.98 19.16 33.56
N ARG A 186 -22.84 17.87 33.87
CA ARG A 186 -23.95 17.00 34.23
C ARG A 186 -24.53 17.43 35.58
N ILE A 187 -25.83 17.75 35.58
CA ILE A 187 -26.52 18.13 36.81
C ILE A 187 -26.88 16.86 37.58
N PRO A 188 -26.45 16.70 38.85
CA PRO A 188 -26.77 15.53 39.65
C PRO A 188 -28.28 15.28 39.71
N GLY A 189 -28.71 14.06 39.35
CA GLY A 189 -30.12 13.67 39.32
C GLY A 189 -30.88 14.02 38.04
N VAL A 190 -30.29 14.77 37.12
CA VAL A 190 -30.85 15.05 35.78
C VAL A 190 -30.16 14.15 34.76
N ARG A 191 -30.93 13.57 33.84
CA ARG A 191 -30.36 12.76 32.74
C ARG A 191 -29.62 13.67 31.75
N LEU A 192 -28.71 13.12 30.95
CA LEU A 192 -28.05 13.88 29.88
C LEU A 192 -29.10 14.39 28.87
N GLY A 193 -30.07 13.53 28.54
CA GLY A 193 -31.24 13.88 27.74
C GLY A 193 -30.95 13.98 26.25
N ILE A 194 -30.06 13.12 25.75
CA ILE A 194 -29.78 12.93 24.34
C ILE A 194 -29.84 11.44 24.03
N ASP A 195 -30.53 11.09 22.95
CA ASP A 195 -30.52 9.75 22.35
C ASP A 195 -29.67 9.85 21.09
N VAL A 196 -28.67 8.97 20.98
CA VAL A 196 -27.71 8.94 19.87
C VAL A 196 -27.82 7.61 19.13
N ASP A 197 -27.72 7.67 17.82
CA ASP A 197 -27.53 6.53 16.93
C ASP A 197 -26.03 6.30 16.72
N HIS A 198 -25.60 5.06 16.95
CA HIS A 198 -24.21 4.61 16.83
C HIS A 198 -24.07 3.54 15.73
N SER A 199 -24.98 3.56 14.74
CA SER A 199 -24.93 2.64 13.60
C SER A 199 -23.66 2.80 12.75
N ASP A 200 -23.04 3.99 12.72
CA ASP A 200 -21.68 4.17 12.21
C ASP A 200 -20.68 3.99 13.37
N PRO A 201 -19.65 3.15 13.22
CA PRO A 201 -18.68 2.91 14.31
C PRO A 201 -17.82 4.13 14.65
N ARG A 202 -17.80 5.18 13.82
CA ARG A 202 -16.87 6.32 13.97
C ARG A 202 -17.46 7.52 14.70
N TRP A 203 -18.77 7.77 14.60
CA TRP A 203 -19.42 8.96 15.16
C TRP A 203 -20.82 8.68 15.70
N LEU A 204 -21.35 9.62 16.49
CA LEU A 204 -22.69 9.52 17.08
C LEU A 204 -23.63 10.52 16.42
N VAL A 205 -24.73 10.04 15.84
CA VAL A 205 -25.76 10.91 15.25
C VAL A 205 -26.85 11.19 16.28
N VAL A 206 -27.20 12.46 16.48
CA VAL A 206 -28.23 12.83 17.45
C VAL A 206 -29.62 12.48 16.90
N ASP A 207 -30.26 11.44 17.43
CA ASP A 207 -31.61 11.06 16.99
C ASP A 207 -32.70 11.89 17.68
N ARG A 208 -32.50 12.21 18.97
CA ARG A 208 -33.47 12.98 19.76
C ARG A 208 -32.82 13.69 20.94
N VAL A 209 -33.24 14.94 21.19
CA VAL A 209 -32.96 15.65 22.44
C VAL A 209 -34.21 15.61 23.32
N THR A 210 -34.08 15.04 24.52
CA THR A 210 -35.17 14.91 25.48
C THR A 210 -35.36 16.24 26.24
N PRO A 211 -36.60 16.79 26.29
CA PRO A 211 -36.90 17.98 27.07
C PRO A 211 -36.50 17.79 28.54
N GLU A 212 -36.04 18.87 29.19
CA GLU A 212 -35.61 18.87 30.60
C GLU A 212 -34.30 18.10 30.89
N GLY A 213 -33.65 17.55 29.85
CA GLY A 213 -32.30 16.99 29.93
C GLY A 213 -31.22 18.07 30.11
N SER A 214 -30.02 17.64 30.54
CA SER A 214 -28.86 18.54 30.64
C SER A 214 -28.52 19.21 29.30
N VAL A 215 -28.67 18.49 28.18
CA VAL A 215 -28.49 19.01 26.82
C VAL A 215 -29.58 20.03 26.45
N ASP A 216 -30.85 19.76 26.74
CA ASP A 216 -31.94 20.73 26.49
C ASP A 216 -31.76 22.01 27.32
N LEU A 217 -31.38 21.88 28.60
CA LEU A 217 -31.09 23.02 29.47
C LEU A 217 -29.90 23.85 28.96
N TRP A 218 -28.91 23.20 28.35
CA TRP A 218 -27.79 23.86 27.69
C TRP A 218 -28.24 24.56 26.39
N ASN A 219 -28.97 23.88 25.52
CA ASN A 219 -29.52 24.41 24.27
C ASN A 219 -30.41 25.65 24.45
N ARG A 220 -31.09 25.78 25.59
CA ARG A 220 -31.88 26.97 25.95
C ARG A 220 -31.02 28.21 26.22
N LYS A 221 -29.75 28.01 26.60
CA LYS A 221 -28.78 29.08 26.88
C LYS A 221 -27.82 29.33 25.71
N ALA A 222 -27.61 28.33 24.85
CA ALA A 222 -26.71 28.41 23.71
C ALA A 222 -27.20 29.43 22.65
N PRO A 223 -26.27 30.14 21.97
CA PRO A 223 -26.59 31.03 20.85
C PRO A 223 -27.33 30.31 19.71
N PRO A 224 -28.14 31.02 18.90
CA PRO A 224 -28.68 30.47 17.66
C PRO A 224 -27.52 30.04 16.74
N GLY A 225 -27.45 28.75 16.38
CA GLY A 225 -26.37 28.17 15.56
C GLY A 225 -25.37 27.29 16.32
N GLN A 226 -25.43 27.24 17.66
CA GLN A 226 -24.64 26.32 18.47
C GLN A 226 -25.53 25.36 19.27
N LYS A 227 -26.77 25.12 18.81
CA LYS A 227 -27.69 24.24 19.53
C LYS A 227 -27.58 22.85 18.96
N LEU A 228 -27.37 21.88 19.84
CA LEU A 228 -27.36 20.47 19.47
C LEU A 228 -28.79 20.00 19.16
N GLN A 229 -29.05 19.60 17.93
CA GLN A 229 -30.35 19.27 17.37
C GLN A 229 -30.35 17.85 16.80
N LYS A 230 -31.54 17.38 16.40
CA LYS A 230 -31.65 16.09 15.73
C LYS A 230 -30.93 16.17 14.36
N GLY A 231 -30.08 15.20 14.07
CA GLY A 231 -29.31 15.10 12.83
C GLY A 231 -27.86 15.55 12.97
N ASP A 232 -27.54 16.26 14.05
CA ASP A 232 -26.16 16.70 14.35
C ASP A 232 -25.25 15.49 14.59
N ILE A 233 -23.96 15.64 14.26
CA ILE A 233 -22.98 14.55 14.29
C ILE A 233 -21.91 14.88 15.33
N ILE A 234 -21.91 14.09 16.39
CA ILE A 234 -20.88 14.16 17.43
C ILE A 234 -19.68 13.34 16.96
N VAL A 235 -18.60 14.05 16.62
CA VAL A 235 -17.35 13.45 16.13
C VAL A 235 -16.36 13.13 17.26
N ARG A 236 -16.51 13.78 18.42
CA ARG A 236 -15.62 13.60 19.58
C ARG A 236 -16.33 13.90 20.89
N VAL A 237 -16.07 13.08 21.90
CA VAL A 237 -16.51 13.29 23.30
C VAL A 237 -15.30 13.20 24.22
N ASN A 238 -14.93 14.31 24.84
CA ASN A 238 -13.68 14.46 25.61
C ASN A 238 -12.47 14.09 24.74
N ASP A 239 -11.71 13.06 25.12
CA ASP A 239 -10.52 12.59 24.39
C ASP A 239 -10.80 11.35 23.53
N VAL A 240 -12.07 10.97 23.36
CA VAL A 240 -12.49 9.82 22.55
C VAL A 240 -13.04 10.30 21.21
N ARG A 241 -12.48 9.78 20.11
CA ARG A 241 -12.85 10.05 18.70
C ARG A 241 -12.84 8.75 17.90
N MET A 242 -13.53 8.71 16.76
CA MET A 242 -13.54 7.58 15.81
C MET A 242 -13.98 6.24 16.40
N ASP A 243 -14.61 6.26 17.57
CA ASP A 243 -15.12 5.09 18.29
C ASP A 243 -16.44 5.47 18.99
N ALA A 244 -17.54 5.23 18.28
CA ALA A 244 -18.88 5.58 18.72
C ALA A 244 -19.23 4.92 20.07
N MET A 245 -18.82 3.67 20.27
CA MET A 245 -19.12 2.93 21.49
C MET A 245 -18.42 3.52 22.71
N ARG A 246 -17.12 3.81 22.61
CA ARG A 246 -16.39 4.47 23.71
C ARG A 246 -16.87 5.89 23.94
N MET A 247 -17.35 6.61 22.92
CA MET A 247 -17.99 7.91 23.10
C MET A 247 -19.30 7.82 23.90
N VAL A 248 -20.11 6.77 23.69
CA VAL A 248 -21.31 6.51 24.52
C VAL A 248 -20.92 6.24 25.97
N GLU A 249 -19.93 5.38 26.21
CA GLU A 249 -19.42 5.11 27.55
C GLU A 249 -18.96 6.40 28.25
N GLN A 250 -18.24 7.24 27.52
CA GLN A 250 -17.73 8.50 28.04
C GLN A 250 -18.86 9.48 28.39
N CYS A 251 -19.93 9.55 27.57
CA CYS A 251 -21.14 10.30 27.87
C CYS A 251 -21.84 9.83 29.16
N GLN A 252 -21.75 8.53 29.47
CA GLN A 252 -22.37 7.93 30.65
C GLN A 252 -21.54 8.08 31.92
N ALA A 253 -20.21 7.97 31.81
CA ALA A 253 -19.28 7.95 32.94
C ALA A 253 -18.89 9.35 33.42
N SER A 254 -18.72 10.31 32.51
CA SER A 254 -18.15 11.62 32.84
C SER A 254 -19.19 12.60 33.42
N SER A 255 -18.73 13.42 34.37
CA SER A 255 -19.54 14.50 34.98
C SER A 255 -19.42 15.84 34.24
N VAL A 256 -18.36 15.99 33.45
CA VAL A 256 -18.13 17.10 32.52
C VAL A 256 -17.89 16.50 31.14
N LEU A 257 -18.59 17.01 30.14
CA LEU A 257 -18.52 16.55 28.76
C LEU A 257 -18.10 17.72 27.87
N HIS A 258 -17.04 17.49 27.11
CA HIS A 258 -16.58 18.32 26.00
C HIS A 258 -16.99 17.62 24.71
N ILE A 259 -18.10 18.05 24.11
CA ILE A 259 -18.66 17.45 22.90
C ILE A 259 -18.27 18.33 21.71
N PHE A 260 -17.81 17.72 20.62
CA PHE A 260 -17.54 18.42 19.36
C PHE A 260 -18.57 17.97 18.33
N ASP A 261 -19.30 18.95 17.79
CA ASP A 261 -20.33 18.76 16.78
C ASP A 261 -19.84 19.28 15.42
N GLY A 262 -19.97 18.45 14.37
CA GLY A 262 -19.48 18.71 13.02
C GLY A 262 -20.60 18.72 11.97
N TYR A 263 -20.45 19.54 10.93
CA TYR A 263 -21.39 19.60 9.81
C TYR A 263 -21.08 18.51 8.78
N MET A 264 -22.10 17.70 8.44
CA MET A 264 -21.97 16.57 7.51
C MET A 264 -21.58 17.01 6.08
N ASP A 265 -21.97 18.22 5.67
CA ASP A 265 -21.72 18.74 4.32
C ASP A 265 -20.22 18.94 4.03
N ASP A 266 -19.41 19.25 5.05
CA ASP A 266 -17.97 19.47 4.90
C ASP A 266 -17.16 18.17 5.05
N LEU A 267 -17.63 17.23 5.88
CA LEU A 267 -16.97 15.93 6.10
C LEU A 267 -17.07 14.98 4.88
N TYR A 268 -18.01 15.22 3.97
CA TYR A 268 -18.16 14.48 2.72
C TYR A 268 -17.63 15.21 1.48
N ALA A 269 -17.41 16.52 1.54
CA ALA A 269 -16.90 17.31 0.40
C ALA A 269 -15.50 16.85 -0.03
N ASP A 270 -14.66 16.39 0.91
CA ASP A 270 -13.34 15.84 0.60
C ASP A 270 -13.38 14.38 0.11
N LEU A 271 -14.53 13.70 0.18
CA LEU A 271 -14.69 12.29 -0.20
C LEU A 271 -15.40 12.09 -1.55
N THR A 272 -15.92 13.14 -2.20
CA THR A 272 -16.49 13.06 -3.56
C THR A 272 -16.24 14.34 -4.39
N PRO A 273 -15.29 14.36 -5.35
CA PRO A 273 -15.01 15.54 -6.17
C PRO A 273 -16.06 15.87 -7.24
N ASP A 274 -17.05 15.00 -7.50
CA ASP A 274 -17.80 15.02 -8.77
C ASP A 274 -19.19 15.67 -8.75
N ALA A 275 -19.64 16.29 -7.65
CA ALA A 275 -21.01 16.84 -7.59
C ALA A 275 -21.14 18.34 -7.96
N ALA A 276 -20.04 19.09 -8.07
CA ALA A 276 -20.09 20.57 -8.23
C ALA A 276 -19.94 21.08 -9.69
N ALA A 277 -19.80 20.21 -10.70
CA ALA A 277 -19.50 20.64 -12.08
C ALA A 277 -20.69 20.66 -13.06
N ALA A 278 -21.94 20.51 -12.58
CA ALA A 278 -23.11 20.42 -13.46
C ALA A 278 -24.24 21.42 -13.09
N ALA A 279 -23.91 22.70 -12.98
CA ALA A 279 -24.91 23.77 -13.02
C ALA A 279 -24.22 25.11 -13.36
N ASP A 280 -23.98 25.37 -14.65
CA ASP A 280 -23.92 26.72 -15.25
C ASP A 280 -23.48 26.61 -16.72
N ASP A 281 -24.38 26.25 -17.63
CA ASP A 281 -24.25 26.65 -19.04
C ASP A 281 -25.61 26.59 -19.77
N ASP A 282 -26.44 27.62 -19.58
CA ASP A 282 -27.62 27.82 -20.42
C ASP A 282 -28.08 29.30 -20.40
N SER A 283 -27.31 30.19 -21.06
CA SER A 283 -27.86 31.39 -21.70
C SER A 283 -26.81 32.14 -22.52
N ASN A 284 -26.85 32.03 -23.85
CA ASN A 284 -27.19 33.17 -24.73
C ASN A 284 -26.81 32.89 -26.18
N ASN A 285 -27.84 32.82 -27.01
CA ASN A 285 -27.75 33.03 -28.44
C ASN A 285 -28.80 34.08 -28.82
N THR A 286 -28.37 35.29 -29.18
CA THR A 286 -29.05 36.14 -30.17
C THR A 286 -28.07 37.13 -30.79
N ASP A 287 -28.06 37.10 -32.12
CA ASP A 287 -27.53 38.04 -33.09
C ASP A 287 -27.63 39.53 -32.72
N GLU A 288 -26.66 40.35 -33.12
CA GLU A 288 -26.86 41.34 -34.19
C GLU A 288 -25.58 42.09 -34.61
N SER A 289 -25.61 42.51 -35.87
CA SER A 289 -24.57 43.06 -36.72
C SER A 289 -24.16 44.53 -36.48
N SER A 290 -23.12 44.96 -37.23
CA SER A 290 -22.59 46.31 -37.48
C SER A 290 -21.56 46.79 -36.43
N GLY A 291 -20.41 47.39 -36.75
CA GLY A 291 -19.90 48.08 -37.94
C GLY A 291 -19.15 49.34 -37.44
N LEU A 292 -18.02 49.70 -38.07
CA LEU A 292 -17.19 50.92 -37.85
C LEU A 292 -16.31 50.92 -36.58
N LYS A 293 -15.17 51.61 -36.48
CA LYS A 293 -14.06 52.09 -37.35
C LYS A 293 -13.09 52.78 -36.35
N GLU A 294 -11.78 52.74 -36.65
CA GLU A 294 -10.74 53.66 -36.11
C GLU A 294 -10.47 53.55 -34.58
N GLY A 295 -9.29 53.68 -33.98
CA GLY A 295 -7.93 54.02 -34.35
C GLY A 295 -7.12 54.09 -33.03
N MET A 296 -5.83 53.73 -33.10
CA MET A 296 -4.70 53.94 -32.15
C MET A 296 -4.74 55.23 -31.27
N PRO A 297 -3.88 55.43 -30.23
CA PRO A 297 -2.53 54.84 -30.05
C PRO A 297 -2.07 54.48 -28.61
N GLU A 298 -0.91 53.82 -28.62
CA GLU A 298 0.05 53.49 -27.55
C GLU A 298 0.61 54.69 -26.74
N LYS A 299 1.20 54.33 -25.58
CA LYS A 299 2.41 54.87 -24.87
C LYS A 299 2.16 55.42 -23.45
N PRO A 300 3.20 55.55 -22.57
CA PRO A 300 4.28 54.61 -22.24
C PRO A 300 4.67 54.60 -20.72
N LEU A 301 5.71 53.80 -20.41
CA LEU A 301 6.56 53.67 -19.21
C LEU A 301 7.02 54.97 -18.49
N LEU A 302 7.26 54.86 -17.16
CA LEU A 302 8.36 55.42 -16.30
C LEU A 302 7.93 55.21 -14.80
N SER A 303 8.59 54.43 -13.93
CA SER A 303 9.93 54.49 -13.29
C SER A 303 10.00 55.28 -11.95
N VAL A 304 10.61 54.65 -10.94
CA VAL A 304 11.39 55.17 -9.78
C VAL A 304 10.65 55.87 -8.61
N PHE A 305 10.69 55.30 -7.41
CA PHE A 305 11.49 55.76 -6.25
C PHE A 305 11.21 54.96 -4.96
N ASP A 306 12.29 54.41 -4.41
CA ASP A 306 12.54 54.09 -2.99
C ASP A 306 12.48 55.38 -2.13
N PRO A 307 12.28 55.33 -0.79
CA PRO A 307 13.46 55.16 0.07
C PRO A 307 13.26 54.43 1.42
N LEU A 308 14.36 53.79 1.82
CA LEU A 308 14.73 53.41 3.19
C LEU A 308 15.19 54.62 4.05
N PHE A 309 15.16 54.38 5.37
CA PHE A 309 16.01 54.89 6.47
C PHE A 309 15.46 55.88 7.54
N HIS A 310 15.58 55.37 8.78
CA HIS A 310 16.14 55.96 10.02
C HIS A 310 15.24 56.27 11.24
N GLU A 311 15.48 55.42 12.27
CA GLU A 311 15.91 55.72 13.65
C GLU A 311 14.95 56.23 14.75
N VAL A 312 14.87 55.39 15.80
CA VAL A 312 15.20 55.66 17.23
C VAL A 312 14.49 56.82 17.93
N PHE A 313 13.67 56.50 18.94
CA PHE A 313 13.84 57.07 20.29
C PHE A 313 13.26 56.14 21.38
N VAL A 314 14.08 55.98 22.42
CA VAL A 314 13.88 55.34 23.71
C VAL A 314 12.93 56.17 24.59
N LEU A 315 12.13 55.54 25.45
CA LEU A 315 12.06 55.80 26.91
C LEU A 315 10.96 54.98 27.63
N SER A 316 11.44 53.99 28.39
CA SER A 316 11.07 53.62 29.76
C SER A 316 9.75 54.14 30.38
N LYS A 317 9.01 53.24 31.04
CA LYS A 317 8.65 53.42 32.46
C LYS A 317 8.24 52.11 33.16
N ILE A 318 9.08 51.74 34.10
CA ILE A 318 8.88 50.80 35.21
C ILE A 318 7.96 51.47 36.24
N VAL A 319 6.92 50.80 36.73
CA VAL A 319 6.26 51.12 38.00
C VAL A 319 5.72 49.84 38.68
N THR A 320 6.35 49.46 39.78
CA THR A 320 5.74 48.88 41.00
C THR A 320 6.60 49.34 42.19
N PRO A 321 6.22 49.16 43.48
CA PRO A 321 4.92 48.90 44.09
C PRO A 321 4.63 49.91 45.23
N SER A 322 3.43 49.86 45.84
CA SER A 322 3.23 50.44 47.18
C SER A 322 2.25 49.63 48.03
N VAL A 323 2.78 49.24 49.18
CA VAL A 323 2.18 48.63 50.37
C VAL A 323 1.29 49.64 51.08
N ILE A 324 0.05 49.28 51.47
CA ILE A 324 -0.61 49.79 52.70
C ILE A 324 -1.53 48.70 53.27
N ALA A 325 -1.33 48.43 54.56
CA ALA A 325 -2.13 47.57 55.42
C ALA A 325 -3.47 48.20 55.84
N SER A 326 -4.50 47.39 56.08
CA SER A 326 -5.44 47.56 57.21
C SER A 326 -6.47 46.41 57.29
N THR A 327 -6.45 45.71 58.42
CA THR A 327 -7.61 45.09 59.08
C THR A 327 -8.34 46.19 59.90
N PRO A 328 -9.59 46.07 60.43
CA PRO A 328 -10.12 44.89 61.16
C PRO A 328 -11.66 44.65 61.13
N GLN A 329 -12.07 43.67 61.95
CA GLN A 329 -13.41 43.36 62.52
C GLN A 329 -14.37 42.52 61.65
N SER A 330 -15.27 41.72 62.21
CA SER A 330 -15.36 40.84 63.39
C SER A 330 -16.72 40.13 63.21
N GLY A 331 -16.80 38.81 63.38
CA GLY A 331 -18.05 38.09 63.12
C GLY A 331 -18.10 36.71 63.78
N ARG A 332 -18.35 36.72 65.09
CA ARG A 332 -18.63 35.56 65.97
C ARG A 332 -19.62 34.55 65.37
N ARG A 333 -19.36 33.25 65.56
CA ARG A 333 -20.30 32.33 66.24
C ARG A 333 -19.67 30.99 66.71
N LYS A 334 -19.72 30.80 68.04
CA LYS A 334 -19.83 29.60 68.92
C LYS A 334 -19.20 28.27 68.45
N ARG A 335 -18.15 27.78 69.15
CA ARG A 335 -18.14 27.01 70.44
C ARG A 335 -18.80 25.63 70.37
N ARG A 336 -17.96 24.59 70.43
CA ARG A 336 -18.00 23.56 71.48
C ARG A 336 -16.60 22.95 71.63
N ASP A 337 -16.00 23.21 72.78
CA ASP A 337 -14.81 22.55 73.30
C ASP A 337 -15.22 21.19 73.90
N ASP A 338 -14.33 20.21 73.86
CA ASP A 338 -13.97 19.46 75.07
C ASP A 338 -12.53 18.92 74.95
N PHE A 339 -11.81 19.16 76.04
CA PHE A 339 -10.43 18.80 76.36
C PHE A 339 -10.25 17.28 76.54
N ILE A 340 -9.04 16.76 76.27
CA ILE A 340 -8.13 16.16 77.27
C ILE A 340 -6.73 16.02 76.64
N THR A 341 -5.77 16.63 77.31
CA THR A 341 -4.32 16.40 77.19
C THR A 341 -3.93 15.09 77.88
N GLU A 342 -3.09 14.26 77.28
CA GLU A 342 -1.96 13.65 77.99
C GLU A 342 -0.95 13.01 77.03
N SER A 343 0.31 13.21 77.41
CA SER A 343 1.56 12.77 76.81
C SER A 343 1.79 11.26 76.91
N GLY A 344 2.36 10.67 75.87
CA GLY A 344 2.96 9.34 75.93
C GLY A 344 3.80 9.07 74.69
N GLU A 345 5.12 9.02 74.87
CA GLU A 345 6.07 8.46 73.91
C GLU A 345 5.68 7.01 73.61
N ALA A 346 5.55 6.67 72.33
CA ALA A 346 5.40 5.30 71.87
C ALA A 346 6.20 5.11 70.57
N GLU A 347 7.06 4.11 70.59
CA GLU A 347 7.89 3.64 69.50
C GLU A 347 7.06 3.35 68.25
N GLU A 348 7.46 3.90 67.10
CA GLU A 348 6.88 3.58 65.79
C GLU A 348 7.30 2.17 65.37
N GLU A 349 6.42 1.20 65.61
CA GLU A 349 6.47 -0.12 65.02
C GLU A 349 6.09 -0.03 63.52
N ILE A 350 7.04 -0.36 62.64
CA ILE A 350 6.87 -0.36 61.19
C ILE A 350 5.76 -1.34 60.80
N ILE A 351 4.62 -0.80 60.35
CA ILE A 351 3.52 -1.57 59.77
C ILE A 351 4.00 -2.15 58.44
N ILE A 352 4.32 -3.44 58.42
CA ILE A 352 4.41 -4.22 57.18
C ILE A 352 3.04 -4.14 56.50
N SER A 353 3.04 -3.67 55.26
CA SER A 353 1.88 -3.47 54.39
C SER A 353 0.99 -4.71 54.32
N LYS A 354 -0.13 -4.68 55.06
CA LYS A 354 -1.25 -5.58 54.80
C LYS A 354 -1.95 -5.11 53.53
N TRP A 355 -1.97 -5.98 52.51
CA TRP A 355 -2.69 -5.84 51.25
C TRP A 355 -4.10 -5.23 51.44
N PRO A 356 -4.55 -4.36 50.51
CA PRO A 356 -5.84 -3.71 50.62
C PRO A 356 -6.95 -4.77 50.65
N ARG A 357 -7.74 -4.78 51.72
CA ARG A 357 -8.94 -5.62 51.87
C ARG A 357 -10.05 -5.09 50.96
N LEU A 358 -9.89 -5.28 49.65
CA LEU A 358 -10.95 -5.08 48.68
C LEU A 358 -11.71 -6.40 48.53
N LEU A 359 -13.05 -6.32 48.57
CA LEU A 359 -14.06 -7.40 48.60
C LEU A 359 -14.50 -7.83 50.02
N VAL A 360 -15.63 -7.25 50.44
CA VAL A 360 -16.30 -7.45 51.74
C VAL A 360 -17.03 -8.80 51.82
N SER A 361 -17.39 -9.41 50.69
CA SER A 361 -18.09 -10.71 50.67
C SER A 361 -17.15 -11.86 50.36
N LYS A 362 -17.08 -12.84 51.27
CA LYS A 362 -16.26 -14.05 51.15
C LYS A 362 -16.64 -14.89 49.91
N ASP A 363 -17.91 -14.88 49.52
CA ASP A 363 -18.41 -15.69 48.40
C ASP A 363 -17.91 -15.16 47.04
N ARG A 364 -17.97 -13.85 46.78
CA ARG A 364 -17.36 -13.25 45.57
C ARG A 364 -15.84 -13.43 45.52
N LYS A 365 -15.17 -13.48 46.67
CA LYS A 365 -13.72 -13.75 46.72
C LYS A 365 -13.39 -15.14 46.22
N VAL A 366 -14.21 -16.14 46.55
CA VAL A 366 -14.02 -17.52 46.08
C VAL A 366 -14.40 -17.63 44.61
N THR A 367 -15.50 -17.01 44.17
CA THR A 367 -15.94 -17.09 42.77
C THR A 367 -14.94 -16.44 41.82
N ASN A 368 -14.31 -15.32 42.19
CA ASN A 368 -13.33 -14.66 41.32
C ASN A 368 -11.91 -15.23 41.45
N MET A 369 -11.68 -16.20 42.33
CA MET A 369 -10.31 -16.68 42.62
C MET A 369 -9.66 -17.34 41.40
N HIS A 370 -10.44 -17.99 40.52
CA HIS A 370 -9.92 -18.55 39.26
C HIS A 370 -9.44 -17.44 38.32
N TYR A 371 -10.23 -16.39 38.06
CA TYR A 371 -9.76 -15.22 37.30
C TYR A 371 -8.48 -14.59 37.87
N TRP A 372 -8.32 -14.55 39.20
CA TRP A 372 -7.08 -14.05 39.82
C TRP A 372 -5.91 -15.02 39.68
N MET A 373 -6.15 -16.33 39.66
CA MET A 373 -5.10 -17.33 39.41
C MET A 373 -4.71 -17.35 37.94
N ASP A 374 -5.67 -17.27 37.01
CA ASP A 374 -5.41 -17.17 35.57
C ASP A 374 -4.66 -15.88 35.24
N PHE A 375 -5.06 -14.75 35.86
CA PHE A 375 -4.34 -13.49 35.71
C PHE A 375 -2.94 -13.55 36.34
N ALA A 376 -2.77 -14.24 37.48
CA ALA A 376 -1.47 -14.42 38.10
C ALA A 376 -0.56 -15.36 37.28
N GLU A 377 -1.09 -16.44 36.69
CA GLU A 377 -0.36 -17.36 35.83
C GLU A 377 0.04 -16.68 34.51
N LEU A 378 -0.86 -15.95 33.86
CA LEU A 378 -0.53 -15.14 32.68
C LEU A 378 0.52 -14.07 33.01
N HIS A 379 0.44 -13.46 34.19
CA HIS A 379 1.39 -12.45 34.63
C HIS A 379 2.73 -13.08 35.07
N GLU A 380 2.74 -14.30 35.65
CA GLU A 380 3.95 -15.05 35.99
C GLU A 380 4.63 -15.59 34.74
N GLU A 381 3.92 -16.09 33.73
CA GLU A 381 4.51 -16.49 32.44
C GLU A 381 5.10 -15.29 31.70
N SER A 382 4.41 -14.15 31.70
CA SER A 382 4.93 -12.90 31.15
C SER A 382 6.16 -12.37 31.91
N LEU A 383 6.21 -12.57 33.23
CA LEU A 383 7.34 -12.17 34.08
C LEU A 383 8.49 -13.18 34.10
N ALA A 384 8.25 -14.47 33.81
CA ALA A 384 9.24 -15.54 33.91
C ALA A 384 10.40 -15.37 32.92
N GLY A 385 10.19 -14.62 31.83
CA GLY A 385 11.22 -14.25 30.86
C GLY A 385 11.91 -12.91 31.17
N LEU A 386 11.41 -12.10 32.09
CA LEU A 386 11.98 -10.80 32.42
C LEU A 386 12.97 -10.94 33.57
N PRO A 387 14.18 -10.35 33.48
CA PRO A 387 15.12 -10.35 34.60
C PRO A 387 14.46 -9.64 35.78
N THR A 388 14.16 -10.38 36.85
CA THR A 388 13.63 -9.79 38.08
C THR A 388 14.69 -8.87 38.66
N PRO A 389 14.42 -7.57 38.85
CA PRO A 389 15.41 -6.66 39.41
C PRO A 389 15.82 -7.16 40.80
N HIS A 390 17.12 -7.35 41.00
CA HIS A 390 17.73 -7.77 42.26
C HIS A 390 17.58 -6.68 43.33
N TYR A 391 17.54 -5.42 42.91
CA TYR A 391 17.35 -4.29 43.79
C TYR A 391 16.17 -3.44 43.33
N SER A 392 15.41 -2.94 44.29
CA SER A 392 14.35 -1.96 44.05
C SER A 392 14.73 -0.62 44.66
N LEU A 393 14.05 0.43 44.20
CA LEU A 393 14.03 1.73 44.86
C LEU A 393 13.82 1.63 46.38
N VAL A 394 12.90 0.77 46.80
CA VAL A 394 12.54 0.59 48.21
C VAL A 394 13.70 -0.03 48.97
N THR A 395 14.33 -1.07 48.43
CA THR A 395 15.47 -1.73 49.09
C THR A 395 16.68 -0.81 49.18
N CYS A 396 16.99 -0.02 48.15
CA CYS A 396 18.11 0.93 48.21
C CYS A 396 17.83 2.07 49.19
N ARG A 397 16.59 2.57 49.22
CA ARG A 397 16.18 3.60 50.17
C ARG A 397 16.26 3.12 51.62
N LEU A 398 15.89 1.87 51.91
CA LEU A 398 16.05 1.27 53.24
C LEU A 398 17.52 1.20 53.66
N GLN A 399 18.43 1.03 52.71
CA GLN A 399 19.88 1.05 52.93
C GLN A 399 20.48 2.47 52.95
N LYS A 400 19.67 3.52 52.78
CA LYS A 400 20.10 4.92 52.60
C LYS A 400 21.06 5.11 51.42
N LYS A 401 20.88 4.31 50.37
CA LYS A 401 21.62 4.35 49.11
C LYS A 401 20.72 4.82 47.98
N ALA A 402 21.32 5.35 46.92
CA ALA A 402 20.61 5.66 45.68
C ALA A 402 20.47 4.40 44.81
N TYR A 403 19.46 4.36 43.95
CA TYR A 403 19.24 3.26 43.01
C TYR A 403 19.75 3.63 41.61
N CYS A 404 20.69 2.84 41.10
CA CYS A 404 21.21 2.95 39.74
C CYS A 404 20.42 1.99 38.84
N VAL A 405 19.54 2.55 37.98
CA VAL A 405 18.61 1.76 37.15
C VAL A 405 19.35 0.89 36.12
N GLY A 406 20.33 1.46 35.41
CA GLY A 406 21.04 0.75 34.33
C GLY A 406 21.83 -0.47 34.80
N ASP A 407 22.40 -0.42 36.02
CA ASP A 407 23.16 -1.53 36.60
C ASP A 407 22.35 -2.38 37.59
N ASP A 408 21.08 -2.01 37.83
CA ASP A 408 20.21 -2.59 38.85
C ASP A 408 20.93 -2.79 40.21
N LYS A 409 21.54 -1.74 40.76
CA LYS A 409 22.30 -1.82 42.03
C LYS A 409 22.08 -0.62 42.94
N CYS A 410 22.25 -0.81 44.25
CA CYS A 410 22.25 0.28 45.22
C CYS A 410 23.65 0.89 45.35
N VAL A 411 23.75 2.20 45.16
CA VAL A 411 25.03 2.94 45.17
C VAL A 411 25.06 4.00 46.26
N ASP A 412 26.25 4.28 46.80
CA ASP A 412 26.42 5.30 47.84
C ASP A 412 26.43 6.71 47.22
N SER A 413 27.02 6.85 46.03
CA SER A 413 27.07 8.09 45.25
C SER A 413 26.71 7.82 43.79
N CYS A 414 25.71 8.52 43.25
CA CYS A 414 25.36 8.35 41.84
C CYS A 414 26.48 8.77 40.89
N ALA A 415 27.25 9.81 41.25
CA ALA A 415 28.30 10.36 40.40
C ALA A 415 29.52 9.42 40.26
N ASP A 416 29.82 8.66 41.31
CA ASP A 416 31.03 7.83 41.38
C ASP A 416 30.77 6.38 40.98
N ASP A 417 29.59 5.85 41.32
CA ASP A 417 29.30 4.41 41.22
C ASP A 417 28.34 4.04 40.07
N CYS A 418 27.69 5.02 39.42
CA CYS A 418 26.70 4.80 38.37
C CYS A 418 27.09 5.58 37.10
N SER A 419 27.60 4.88 36.09
CA SER A 419 28.12 5.47 34.86
C SER A 419 27.11 6.41 34.20
N GLY A 420 27.54 7.63 33.85
CA GLY A 420 26.70 8.63 33.18
C GLY A 420 25.63 9.30 34.07
N LYS A 421 25.51 8.91 35.34
CA LYS A 421 24.60 9.54 36.30
C LYS A 421 25.34 10.55 37.16
N LEU A 422 24.73 11.72 37.35
CA LEU A 422 25.37 12.83 38.06
C LEU A 422 24.63 13.20 39.34
N PHE A 423 23.33 12.94 39.43
CA PHE A 423 22.49 13.44 40.51
C PHE A 423 21.61 12.36 41.11
N THR A 424 21.42 12.39 42.43
CA THR A 424 20.39 11.61 43.09
C THR A 424 19.10 12.42 43.14
N GLY A 425 18.02 11.88 42.58
CA GLY A 425 16.70 12.49 42.60
C GLY A 425 16.06 12.42 43.98
N PRO A 426 14.98 13.18 44.21
CA PRO A 426 14.24 13.14 45.48
C PRO A 426 13.59 11.78 45.77
N ASP A 427 13.39 10.97 44.73
CA ASP A 427 12.91 9.60 44.79
C ASP A 427 14.01 8.58 45.15
N GLY A 428 15.26 9.03 45.22
CA GLY A 428 16.44 8.18 45.47
C GLY A 428 16.96 7.47 44.22
N ARG A 429 16.48 7.80 43.01
CA ARG A 429 17.06 7.29 41.75
C ARG A 429 18.27 8.10 41.33
N CYS A 430 19.21 7.46 40.65
CA CYS A 430 20.27 8.16 39.94
C CYS A 430 19.76 8.69 38.59
N HIS A 431 19.90 10.00 38.38
CA HIS A 431 19.52 10.74 37.19
C HIS A 431 20.76 11.26 36.45
N GLY A 432 20.67 11.34 35.13
CA GLY A 432 21.77 11.73 34.25
C GLY A 432 21.48 11.34 32.80
N LYS A 433 22.51 11.34 31.97
CA LYS A 433 22.40 10.92 30.57
C LYS A 433 21.97 9.45 30.51
N PRO A 434 21.11 9.07 29.57
CA PRO A 434 20.69 7.67 29.44
C PRO A 434 21.89 6.79 29.09
N GLN A 435 21.87 5.54 29.55
CA GLN A 435 22.91 4.54 29.27
C GLN A 435 22.39 3.40 28.36
N GLU A 436 21.10 3.44 28.03
CA GLU A 436 20.45 2.54 27.10
C GLU A 436 21.12 2.53 25.71
N GLU A 437 21.03 1.38 25.02
CA GLU A 437 21.54 1.19 23.66
C GLU A 437 20.41 0.78 22.74
N VAL A 438 20.41 1.32 21.52
CA VAL A 438 19.49 0.90 20.45
C VAL A 438 20.12 -0.30 19.74
N SER A 439 19.50 -1.48 19.85
CA SER A 439 19.96 -2.71 19.23
C SER A 439 19.70 -2.74 17.72
N GLN A 440 18.56 -2.20 17.29
CA GLN A 440 18.15 -2.16 15.89
C GLN A 440 17.21 -0.98 15.64
N ILE A 441 17.26 -0.45 14.43
CA ILE A 441 16.31 0.53 13.91
C ILE A 441 15.86 0.05 12.53
N ASN A 442 14.56 0.07 12.28
CA ASN A 442 13.97 -0.15 10.96
C ASN A 442 13.16 1.09 10.59
N PHE A 443 13.13 1.41 9.30
CA PHE A 443 12.37 2.52 8.77
C PHE A 443 11.74 2.11 7.44
N THR A 444 10.48 2.48 7.24
CA THR A 444 9.75 2.28 5.99
C THR A 444 9.14 3.60 5.57
N ASP A 445 9.61 4.09 4.42
CA ASP A 445 9.11 5.34 3.84
C ASP A 445 7.74 5.13 3.19
N VAL A 446 6.84 6.08 3.38
CA VAL A 446 5.52 6.09 2.73
C VAL A 446 5.22 7.42 2.04
N ASP A 447 6.13 8.40 2.04
CA ASP A 447 5.92 9.68 1.35
C ASP A 447 6.16 9.49 -0.16
N PRO A 448 5.17 9.79 -1.03
CA PRO A 448 5.35 9.63 -2.47
C PRO A 448 6.23 10.72 -3.10
N ARG A 449 6.60 11.78 -2.36
CA ARG A 449 7.31 12.95 -2.91
C ARG A 449 8.81 12.77 -2.81
N LYS A 450 9.48 12.88 -3.96
CA LYS A 450 10.94 12.85 -4.06
C LYS A 450 11.63 13.83 -3.11
N GLY A 451 12.56 13.33 -2.32
CA GLY A 451 13.35 14.09 -1.35
C GLY A 451 12.60 14.40 -0.05
N PHE A 452 11.47 13.75 0.20
CA PHE A 452 10.73 13.80 1.46
C PHE A 452 10.59 12.37 1.99
N ILE A 453 10.51 12.23 3.31
CA ILE A 453 10.18 10.96 3.95
C ILE A 453 9.01 11.13 4.92
N SER A 454 8.28 10.05 5.10
CA SER A 454 7.26 9.86 6.15
C SER A 454 7.12 8.37 6.43
N GLY A 455 6.31 7.96 7.39
CA GLY A 455 6.00 6.53 7.57
C GLY A 455 6.53 5.95 8.87
N THR A 456 6.76 4.65 8.91
CA THR A 456 6.88 3.97 10.20
C THR A 456 8.34 3.77 10.58
N ILE A 457 8.70 4.18 11.80
CA ILE A 457 9.99 3.97 12.41
C ILE A 457 9.85 3.00 13.58
N GLU A 458 10.65 1.93 13.55
CA GLU A 458 10.72 0.93 14.61
C GLU A 458 12.08 1.02 15.29
N VAL A 459 12.09 1.23 16.60
CA VAL A 459 13.31 1.30 17.43
C VAL A 459 13.29 0.15 18.43
N ASN A 460 14.27 -0.73 18.33
CA ASN A 460 14.49 -1.81 19.29
C ASN A 460 15.60 -1.41 20.27
N SER A 461 15.27 -1.41 21.56
CA SER A 461 16.19 -1.15 22.66
C SER A 461 16.68 -2.45 23.31
N THR A 462 17.93 -2.44 23.80
CA THR A 462 18.49 -3.52 24.62
C THR A 462 17.98 -3.52 26.05
N ALA A 463 17.51 -2.38 26.57
CA ALA A 463 17.14 -2.25 27.97
C ALA A 463 15.65 -2.53 28.19
N VAL A 464 15.37 -3.53 29.03
CA VAL A 464 14.02 -3.76 29.57
C VAL A 464 13.59 -2.61 30.50
N PHE A 465 14.56 -2.05 31.24
CA PHE A 465 14.38 -0.93 32.14
C PHE A 465 15.25 0.25 31.70
N GLY A 466 14.90 0.83 30.56
CA GLY A 466 15.53 2.02 30.02
C GLY A 466 15.40 3.24 30.93
N ASP A 467 16.44 4.07 30.94
CA ASP A 467 16.49 5.35 31.65
C ASP A 467 16.35 6.56 30.70
N ALA A 468 16.08 6.29 29.42
CA ALA A 468 15.74 7.28 28.41
C ALA A 468 14.26 7.69 28.51
N GLU A 469 13.99 8.99 28.36
CA GLU A 469 12.63 9.52 28.29
C GLU A 469 12.07 9.47 26.87
N PHE A 470 12.94 9.60 25.87
CA PHE A 470 12.61 9.48 24.46
C PHE A 470 13.83 9.05 23.64
N PHE A 471 13.59 8.64 22.39
CA PHE A 471 14.62 8.41 21.39
C PHE A 471 14.59 9.55 20.38
N ALA A 472 15.69 10.28 20.30
CA ALA A 472 15.91 11.39 19.39
C ALA A 472 16.35 10.85 18.02
N VAL A 473 15.53 11.04 17.00
CA VAL A 473 15.80 10.55 15.64
C VAL A 473 16.60 11.62 14.87
N TYR A 474 17.64 11.21 14.14
CA TYR A 474 18.52 12.10 13.36
C TYR A 474 18.80 11.56 11.97
N PHE A 475 19.06 12.48 11.04
CA PHE A 475 19.74 12.18 9.80
C PHE A 475 21.26 12.13 9.98
N LEU A 476 21.88 11.16 9.31
CA LEU A 476 23.32 10.97 9.26
C LEU A 476 23.84 11.03 7.82
N ASP A 477 25.05 11.56 7.67
CA ASP A 477 25.81 11.47 6.43
C ASP A 477 26.39 10.07 6.18
N LYS A 478 27.13 9.90 5.08
CA LYS A 478 27.78 8.62 4.72
C LYS A 478 28.85 8.17 5.73
N ASN A 479 29.38 9.10 6.53
CA ASN A 479 30.39 8.88 7.56
C ASN A 479 29.78 8.71 8.96
N ASN A 480 28.45 8.59 9.07
CA ASN A 480 27.68 8.52 10.32
C ASN A 480 27.75 9.80 11.19
N THR A 481 27.98 10.96 10.57
CA THR A 481 27.96 12.27 11.23
C THR A 481 26.53 12.81 11.24
N LYS A 482 26.06 13.30 12.40
CA LYS A 482 24.75 13.96 12.51
C LYS A 482 24.73 15.23 11.65
N LEU A 483 23.71 15.35 10.80
CA LEU A 483 23.54 16.50 9.90
C LEU A 483 22.86 17.69 10.57
N SER A 484 22.12 17.46 11.66
CA SER A 484 21.43 18.49 12.43
C SER A 484 21.77 18.40 13.92
N GLN A 485 21.75 19.55 14.59
CA GLN A 485 21.87 19.61 16.06
C GLN A 485 20.56 19.28 16.78
N HIS A 486 19.42 19.41 16.09
CA HIS A 486 18.10 19.12 16.62
C HIS A 486 17.56 17.83 16.00
N PRO A 487 16.85 16.99 16.77
CA PRO A 487 16.27 15.77 16.24
C PRO A 487 15.15 16.10 15.25
N ILE A 488 15.00 15.26 14.21
CA ILE A 488 13.88 15.36 13.27
C ILE A 488 12.57 14.94 13.93
N PHE A 489 12.64 13.99 14.87
CA PHE A 489 11.50 13.46 15.59
C PHE A 489 11.93 12.92 16.95
N LYS A 490 11.03 12.94 17.94
CA LYS A 490 11.26 12.36 19.27
C LYS A 490 10.24 11.24 19.50
N ILE A 491 10.70 10.01 19.63
CA ILE A 491 9.87 8.85 19.95
C ILE A 491 9.77 8.75 21.47
N PRO A 492 8.60 8.98 22.10
CA PRO A 492 8.47 8.84 23.53
C PRO A 492 8.78 7.41 23.97
N ASN A 493 9.57 7.24 25.04
CA ASN A 493 9.79 5.92 25.63
C ASN A 493 8.72 5.72 26.71
N PRO A 494 7.69 4.87 26.51
CA PRO A 494 6.72 4.55 27.54
C PRO A 494 7.45 3.83 28.67
N LYS A 495 7.86 4.61 29.68
CA LYS A 495 8.57 4.17 30.87
C LYS A 495 7.91 2.87 31.37
N MET A 496 8.56 1.72 31.10
CA MET A 496 8.30 0.37 31.63
C MET A 496 7.62 -0.74 30.78
N ARG A 497 7.44 -0.70 29.44
CA ARG A 497 6.75 -1.85 28.79
C ARG A 497 7.23 -2.41 27.46
N ALA A 498 8.07 -1.74 26.69
CA ALA A 498 8.42 -2.28 25.38
C ALA A 498 9.89 -2.07 25.03
N THR A 499 10.56 -3.16 24.70
CA THR A 499 11.87 -3.14 24.02
C THR A 499 11.73 -2.75 22.55
N ARG A 500 10.51 -2.76 22.01
CA ARG A 500 10.18 -2.41 20.62
C ARG A 500 9.23 -1.22 20.61
N LEU A 501 9.68 -0.10 20.06
CA LEU A 501 8.90 1.13 19.92
C LEU A 501 8.56 1.34 18.46
N LEU A 502 7.28 1.56 18.16
CA LEU A 502 6.77 1.79 16.82
C LEU A 502 6.08 3.14 16.80
N GLU A 503 6.54 4.04 15.94
CA GLU A 503 5.96 5.37 15.77
C GLU A 503 5.90 5.75 14.29
N THR A 504 5.05 6.72 13.96
CA THR A 504 4.93 7.27 12.61
C THR A 504 5.64 8.62 12.54
N LEU A 505 6.61 8.74 11.63
CA LEU A 505 7.21 10.01 11.26
C LEU A 505 6.17 10.89 10.54
N PRO A 506 6.05 12.17 10.91
CA PRO A 506 5.12 13.09 10.26
C PRO A 506 5.46 13.26 8.77
N GLU A 507 4.45 13.62 7.98
CA GLU A 507 4.62 13.86 6.55
C GLU A 507 5.46 15.11 6.25
N GLY A 508 6.13 15.11 5.10
CA GLY A 508 6.83 16.29 4.59
C GLY A 508 8.18 16.57 5.25
N ILE A 509 8.81 15.57 5.87
CA ILE A 509 10.19 15.71 6.36
C ILE A 509 11.13 15.70 5.16
N ARG A 510 11.71 16.85 4.84
CA ARG A 510 12.69 16.97 3.74
C ARG A 510 14.00 16.27 4.08
N ILE A 511 14.47 15.40 3.17
CA ILE A 511 15.77 14.73 3.25
C ILE A 511 16.88 15.73 2.86
N PRO A 512 17.86 16.00 3.74
CA PRO A 512 19.04 16.78 3.37
C PRO A 512 19.86 16.08 2.26
N GLU A 513 20.48 16.82 1.35
CA GLU A 513 21.25 16.23 0.22
C GLU A 513 22.40 15.32 0.66
N GLU A 514 22.95 15.55 1.84
CA GLU A 514 24.03 14.76 2.42
C GLU A 514 23.54 13.55 3.23
N ALA A 515 22.23 13.45 3.50
CA ALA A 515 21.65 12.40 4.31
C ALA A 515 21.68 11.07 3.57
N SER A 516 22.11 10.03 4.27
CA SER A 516 22.15 8.67 3.74
C SER A 516 21.62 7.62 4.71
N LYS A 517 21.52 7.95 6.01
CA LYS A 517 21.04 7.04 7.05
C LYS A 517 20.21 7.79 8.09
N ILE A 518 19.35 7.06 8.79
CA ILE A 518 18.64 7.51 9.99
C ILE A 518 19.22 6.76 11.20
N THR A 519 19.25 7.43 12.34
CA THR A 519 19.56 6.81 13.64
C THR A 519 18.62 7.31 14.72
N ALA A 520 18.47 6.53 15.78
CA ALA A 520 17.76 6.91 17.01
C ALA A 520 18.75 6.90 18.17
N VAL A 521 18.79 7.99 18.94
CA VAL A 521 19.69 8.16 20.08
C VAL A 521 18.86 8.34 21.36
N PRO A 522 19.06 7.51 22.40
CA PRO A 522 18.36 7.67 23.67
C PRO A 522 18.69 9.04 24.29
N ALA A 523 17.68 9.74 24.80
CA ALA A 523 17.84 11.08 25.36
C ALA A 523 16.85 11.37 26.51
N ASN A 524 17.26 12.31 27.36
CA ASN A 524 16.48 12.86 28.46
C ASN A 524 16.38 14.37 28.28
N ASP A 525 15.22 14.98 28.55
CA ASP A 525 15.06 16.44 28.34
C ASP A 525 15.98 17.24 29.27
N ALA A 526 16.21 16.74 30.48
CA ALA A 526 17.04 17.42 31.48
C ALA A 526 18.56 17.21 31.32
N PHE A 527 18.99 16.10 30.70
CA PHE A 527 20.40 15.69 30.69
C PHE A 527 21.00 15.55 29.28
N GLY A 528 20.16 15.66 28.24
CA GLY A 528 20.56 15.49 26.85
C GLY A 528 20.67 14.03 26.45
N GLU A 529 21.45 13.81 25.39
CA GLU A 529 21.61 12.52 24.72
C GLU A 529 22.58 11.59 25.46
N SER A 530 22.45 10.28 25.22
CA SER A 530 23.44 9.28 25.62
C SER A 530 24.82 9.60 25.02
N ASP A 531 25.87 9.36 25.80
CA ASP A 531 27.27 9.45 25.34
C ASP A 531 27.73 8.18 24.60
N ASN A 532 26.86 7.18 24.47
CA ASN A 532 27.17 5.95 23.75
C ASN A 532 27.46 6.25 22.28
N VAL A 533 28.67 5.91 21.84
CA VAL A 533 29.15 6.12 20.46
C VAL A 533 28.52 5.11 19.49
N HIS A 534 27.94 4.03 20.01
CA HIS A 534 27.31 2.97 19.23
C HIS A 534 25.80 3.22 19.15
N PHE A 535 25.35 3.69 17.99
CA PHE A 535 23.94 3.79 17.67
C PHE A 535 23.63 2.94 16.43
N ALA A 536 22.49 2.27 16.45
CA ALA A 536 22.00 1.57 15.27
C ALA A 536 21.67 2.58 14.16
N THR A 537 21.91 2.19 12.92
CA THR A 537 21.63 3.03 11.74
C THR A 537 20.87 2.22 10.70
N VAL A 538 19.90 2.85 10.04
CA VAL A 538 19.20 2.31 8.87
C VAL A 538 19.48 3.23 7.67
N SER A 539 19.73 2.65 6.50
CA SER A 539 19.88 3.44 5.26
C SER A 539 18.55 4.12 4.91
N ILE A 540 18.62 5.35 4.41
CA ILE A 540 17.45 6.03 3.88
C ILE A 540 17.24 5.55 2.45
N GLU A 541 16.11 4.92 2.20
CA GLU A 541 15.61 4.63 0.87
C GLU A 541 14.37 5.51 0.69
N ASP A 542 14.50 6.54 -0.16
CA ASP A 542 13.41 7.44 -0.53
C ASP A 542 12.47 6.69 -1.49
N TRP A 543 11.27 6.37 -1.03
CA TRP A 543 10.27 5.60 -1.77
C TRP A 543 9.33 6.52 -2.56
N ALA A 544 9.88 7.62 -3.08
CA ALA A 544 9.12 8.51 -3.93
C ALA A 544 8.59 7.81 -5.19
N VAL A 545 7.33 8.12 -5.50
CA VAL A 545 6.71 7.71 -6.76
C VAL A 545 7.51 8.34 -7.90
N PRO A 546 7.83 7.57 -8.95
CA PRO A 546 8.50 8.12 -10.11
C PRO A 546 7.79 9.36 -10.67
N GLY A 547 8.46 10.51 -10.62
CA GLY A 547 7.85 11.80 -11.00
C GLY A 547 7.53 11.96 -12.48
N TYR A 548 7.83 10.97 -13.33
CA TYR A 548 7.55 11.02 -14.76
C TYR A 548 6.80 9.75 -15.21
N PRO A 549 5.74 9.89 -16.01
CA PRO A 549 5.17 8.76 -16.72
C PRO A 549 6.14 8.25 -17.79
N PRO A 550 5.94 7.02 -18.29
CA PRO A 550 6.55 6.62 -19.54
C PRO A 550 6.16 7.62 -20.64
N GLN A 551 7.10 7.96 -21.53
CA GLN A 551 6.83 8.96 -22.59
C GLN A 551 5.86 8.47 -23.68
N GLY A 552 5.63 7.15 -23.74
CA GLY A 552 4.77 6.54 -24.72
C GLY A 552 4.94 5.02 -24.74
N LEU A 553 4.04 4.38 -25.47
CA LEU A 553 4.03 2.95 -25.73
C LEU A 553 4.00 2.73 -27.24
N GLU A 554 4.77 1.76 -27.72
CA GLU A 554 4.76 1.35 -29.12
C GLU A 554 4.60 -0.17 -29.18
N LEU A 555 3.51 -0.63 -29.80
CA LEU A 555 3.29 -2.04 -30.11
C LEU A 555 3.22 -2.24 -31.62
N GLU A 556 4.01 -3.18 -32.12
CA GLU A 556 3.82 -3.76 -33.44
C GLU A 556 3.05 -5.07 -33.24
N ASP A 557 1.73 -5.03 -33.47
CA ASP A 557 0.88 -6.21 -33.31
C ASP A 557 1.21 -7.25 -34.37
N THR A 558 1.53 -8.45 -33.91
CA THR A 558 1.87 -9.60 -34.74
C THR A 558 0.82 -10.70 -34.74
N SER A 559 -0.27 -10.54 -33.96
CA SER A 559 -1.35 -11.52 -33.94
C SER A 559 -2.18 -11.43 -35.23
N PRO A 560 -2.47 -12.56 -35.90
CA PRO A 560 -3.40 -12.60 -37.01
C PRO A 560 -4.87 -12.77 -36.57
N GLU A 561 -5.12 -13.01 -35.29
CA GLU A 561 -6.44 -13.31 -34.74
C GLU A 561 -7.16 -12.02 -34.31
N VAL A 562 -8.49 -12.00 -34.50
CA VAL A 562 -9.33 -10.89 -34.01
C VAL A 562 -9.48 -11.04 -32.50
N ASP A 563 -9.51 -9.92 -31.77
CA ASP A 563 -9.59 -9.88 -30.31
C ASP A 563 -8.33 -10.39 -29.57
N GLU A 564 -7.20 -10.55 -30.26
CA GLU A 564 -5.93 -10.92 -29.64
C GLU A 564 -4.80 -9.97 -30.05
N LEU A 565 -3.86 -9.71 -29.15
CA LEU A 565 -2.64 -8.92 -29.42
C LEU A 565 -1.40 -9.81 -29.28
N GLY A 566 -0.44 -9.66 -30.18
CA GLY A 566 0.85 -10.36 -30.12
C GLY A 566 2.01 -9.42 -30.38
N GLY A 567 3.22 -9.80 -29.97
CA GLY A 567 4.45 -9.07 -30.31
C GLY A 567 5.13 -8.39 -29.12
N VAL A 568 6.06 -7.49 -29.44
CA VAL A 568 6.91 -6.84 -28.43
C VAL A 568 6.45 -5.40 -28.21
N MET A 569 5.92 -5.13 -27.03
CA MET A 569 5.60 -3.78 -26.56
C MET A 569 6.89 -3.07 -26.16
N LYS A 570 7.20 -1.93 -26.79
CA LYS A 570 8.28 -1.03 -26.39
C LYS A 570 7.71 0.08 -25.51
N ILE A 571 8.31 0.26 -24.35
CA ILE A 571 7.93 1.26 -23.37
C ILE A 571 8.99 2.35 -23.39
N LEU A 572 8.60 3.56 -23.79
CA LEU A 572 9.54 4.69 -23.85
C LEU A 572 9.90 5.14 -22.42
N PRO A 573 11.17 5.47 -22.16
CA PRO A 573 11.66 5.73 -20.81
C PRO A 573 10.97 6.93 -20.14
N ALA A 574 10.59 6.75 -18.88
CA ALA A 574 10.16 7.81 -17.99
C ALA A 574 11.36 8.66 -17.54
N HIS A 575 11.57 9.79 -18.21
CA HIS A 575 12.64 10.73 -17.87
C HIS A 575 12.24 12.16 -18.26
N SER A 576 12.76 13.14 -17.53
CA SER A 576 12.92 14.49 -18.08
C SER A 576 14.15 14.53 -18.98
N ALA A 577 14.18 15.49 -19.91
CA ALA A 577 15.29 15.66 -20.85
C ALA A 577 16.69 15.72 -20.18
N ASP A 578 16.74 16.05 -18.88
CA ASP A 578 17.98 16.33 -18.14
C ASP A 578 18.26 15.37 -16.98
N SER A 579 17.41 14.38 -16.69
CA SER A 579 17.56 13.49 -15.53
C SER A 579 17.70 12.01 -15.89
N GLN A 580 18.55 11.29 -15.15
CA GLN A 580 18.59 9.83 -15.25
C GLN A 580 17.26 9.25 -14.75
N PRO A 581 16.69 8.24 -15.44
CA PRO A 581 15.41 7.65 -15.07
C PRO A 581 15.53 7.00 -13.70
N SER A 582 14.78 7.50 -12.72
CA SER A 582 14.57 6.86 -11.42
C SER A 582 13.42 5.85 -11.53
N VAL A 583 13.43 4.98 -12.54
CA VAL A 583 12.38 3.99 -12.71
C VAL A 583 13.04 2.64 -12.83
N ASP A 584 12.65 1.71 -11.98
CA ASP A 584 13.18 0.35 -12.01
C ASP A 584 12.30 -0.55 -12.89
N PHE A 585 10.98 -0.32 -12.88
CA PHE A 585 10.01 -1.13 -13.60
C PHE A 585 8.89 -0.30 -14.22
N TYR A 586 8.27 -0.91 -15.21
CA TYR A 586 6.98 -0.50 -15.74
C TYR A 586 5.98 -1.63 -15.53
N THR A 587 4.80 -1.31 -15.04
CA THR A 587 3.70 -2.27 -14.93
C THR A 587 2.64 -1.94 -15.97
N LEU A 588 2.26 -2.96 -16.73
CA LEU A 588 1.30 -2.87 -17.82
C LEU A 588 -0.08 -3.31 -17.36
N TYR A 589 -1.10 -2.57 -17.75
CA TYR A 589 -2.50 -2.86 -17.44
C TYR A 589 -3.38 -2.71 -18.69
N TRP A 590 -4.52 -3.39 -18.69
CA TRP A 590 -5.61 -3.09 -19.63
C TRP A 590 -6.36 -1.84 -19.17
N GLY A 591 -6.55 -0.87 -20.08
CA GLY A 591 -7.27 0.38 -19.84
C GLY A 591 -8.66 0.40 -20.45
N ARG A 592 -9.60 1.08 -19.78
CA ARG A 592 -11.00 1.27 -20.23
C ARG A 592 -11.17 2.32 -21.30
N SER A 593 -10.19 3.21 -21.43
CA SER A 593 -10.27 4.38 -22.29
C SER A 593 -8.98 4.53 -23.08
N SER A 594 -9.13 4.96 -24.32
CA SER A 594 -8.00 5.37 -25.18
C SER A 594 -7.42 6.74 -24.82
N THR A 595 -8.05 7.48 -23.90
CA THR A 595 -7.69 8.88 -23.58
C THR A 595 -7.44 9.14 -22.09
N SER A 596 -7.85 8.23 -21.20
CA SER A 596 -7.64 8.35 -19.76
C SER A 596 -6.85 7.16 -19.20
N CYS A 597 -6.13 7.39 -18.10
CA CYS A 597 -5.36 6.38 -17.37
C CYS A 597 -6.23 5.49 -16.47
N GLU A 598 -7.45 5.17 -16.89
CA GLU A 598 -8.37 4.34 -16.12
C GLU A 598 -8.13 2.85 -16.43
N ALA A 599 -7.46 2.15 -15.51
CA ALA A 599 -7.28 0.71 -15.62
C ALA A 599 -8.61 -0.04 -15.41
N LEU A 600 -8.78 -1.18 -16.08
CA LEU A 600 -9.88 -2.09 -15.79
C LEU A 600 -9.78 -2.60 -14.33
N PRO A 601 -10.91 -2.83 -13.64
CA PRO A 601 -10.92 -3.39 -12.28
C PRO A 601 -10.42 -4.84 -12.26
N ASP A 602 -9.95 -5.29 -11.10
CA ASP A 602 -9.54 -6.64 -10.69
C ASP A 602 -9.04 -7.56 -11.82
N SER A 603 -7.72 -7.82 -11.84
CA SER A 603 -6.97 -8.65 -12.82
C SER A 603 -6.68 -8.01 -14.18
N SER A 604 -6.62 -6.68 -14.27
CA SER A 604 -6.22 -5.96 -15.48
C SER A 604 -4.72 -5.96 -15.75
N ARG A 605 -3.89 -6.44 -14.81
CA ARG A 605 -2.43 -6.46 -14.97
C ARG A 605 -2.00 -7.42 -16.08
N ILE A 606 -1.34 -6.89 -17.10
CA ILE A 606 -0.75 -7.64 -18.21
C ILE A 606 0.61 -8.22 -17.79
N GLY A 607 1.45 -7.41 -17.14
CA GLY A 607 2.76 -7.83 -16.66
C GLY A 607 3.66 -6.69 -16.19
N ARG A 608 4.91 -7.02 -15.87
CA ARG A 608 5.94 -6.09 -15.37
C ARG A 608 7.18 -6.17 -16.26
N ALA A 609 7.74 -5.03 -16.65
CA ALA A 609 8.92 -4.92 -17.49
C ALA A 609 10.01 -4.10 -16.77
N ARG A 610 11.22 -4.64 -16.65
CA ARG A 610 12.34 -3.92 -16.02
C ARG A 610 12.84 -2.80 -16.95
N ALA A 611 12.98 -1.59 -16.41
CA ALA A 611 13.56 -0.46 -17.10
C ALA A 611 15.04 -0.71 -17.40
N LYS A 612 15.49 -0.46 -18.64
CA LYS A 612 16.89 -0.62 -19.08
C LYS A 612 17.53 0.75 -19.31
N GLY A 613 17.42 1.64 -18.32
CA GLY A 613 17.94 2.99 -18.37
C GLY A 613 17.35 3.80 -19.54
N PRO A 614 18.17 4.53 -20.33
CA PRO A 614 17.69 5.47 -21.34
C PRO A 614 17.08 4.82 -22.59
N ILE A 615 17.16 3.49 -22.72
CA ILE A 615 16.61 2.76 -23.88
C ILE A 615 15.11 2.45 -23.68
N GLY A 616 14.57 2.68 -22.48
CA GLY A 616 13.22 2.29 -22.11
C GLY A 616 13.15 0.84 -21.65
N ALA A 617 11.98 0.22 -21.80
CA ALA A 617 11.77 -1.20 -21.51
C ALA A 617 11.08 -1.90 -22.68
N GLN A 618 11.14 -3.23 -22.67
CA GLN A 618 10.41 -4.07 -23.62
C GLN A 618 9.67 -5.15 -22.85
N TYR A 619 8.43 -5.41 -23.27
CA TYR A 619 7.60 -6.48 -22.76
C TYR A 619 7.11 -7.34 -23.92
N ASP A 620 7.37 -8.63 -23.87
CA ASP A 620 6.93 -9.59 -24.89
C ASP A 620 5.53 -10.09 -24.50
N LEU A 621 4.50 -9.73 -25.28
CA LEU A 621 3.13 -10.21 -25.10
C LEU A 621 2.98 -11.68 -25.55
N GLY A 622 4.02 -12.28 -26.13
CA GLY A 622 3.96 -13.58 -26.76
C GLY A 622 3.38 -13.51 -28.18
N LYS A 623 2.96 -14.68 -28.70
CA LYS A 623 2.40 -14.77 -30.05
C LYS A 623 0.98 -14.25 -30.15
N SER A 624 0.21 -14.42 -29.08
CA SER A 624 -1.18 -14.01 -28.99
C SER A 624 -1.64 -13.94 -27.54
N MET A 625 -2.33 -12.87 -27.20
CA MET A 625 -2.90 -12.59 -25.89
C MET A 625 -4.29 -12.01 -26.10
N ALA A 626 -5.31 -12.70 -25.61
CA ALA A 626 -6.68 -12.23 -25.71
C ALA A 626 -6.86 -10.84 -25.06
N ILE A 627 -7.46 -9.92 -25.81
CA ILE A 627 -7.84 -8.59 -25.32
C ILE A 627 -8.95 -8.78 -24.29
N LYS A 628 -8.77 -8.22 -23.09
CA LYS A 628 -9.81 -8.32 -22.07
C LYS A 628 -11.06 -7.56 -22.49
N LYS A 629 -12.23 -8.16 -22.23
CA LYS A 629 -13.53 -7.54 -22.52
C LYS A 629 -13.62 -6.16 -21.84
N GLY A 630 -13.89 -5.13 -22.64
CA GLY A 630 -13.98 -3.74 -22.18
C GLY A 630 -12.64 -3.01 -22.13
N ALA A 631 -11.54 -3.62 -22.58
CA ALA A 631 -10.27 -2.94 -22.76
C ALA A 631 -10.27 -2.15 -24.07
N GLU A 632 -10.01 -0.85 -23.99
CA GLU A 632 -9.83 0.05 -25.13
C GLU A 632 -8.38 0.50 -25.30
N SER A 633 -7.51 0.22 -24.32
CA SER A 633 -6.10 0.60 -24.35
C SER A 633 -5.21 -0.35 -23.52
N ILE A 634 -3.89 -0.24 -23.73
CA ILE A 634 -2.87 -0.73 -22.80
C ILE A 634 -2.26 0.49 -22.10
N LEU A 635 -2.19 0.42 -20.78
CA LEU A 635 -1.62 1.45 -19.91
C LEU A 635 -0.26 0.98 -19.39
N ALA A 636 0.68 1.90 -19.22
CA ALA A 636 1.94 1.66 -18.52
C ALA A 636 2.18 2.68 -17.42
N PHE A 637 2.51 2.19 -16.23
CA PHE A 637 2.85 2.98 -15.05
C PHE A 637 4.29 2.69 -14.64
N SER A 638 5.04 3.74 -14.26
CA SER A 638 6.39 3.64 -13.71
C SER A 638 6.34 3.22 -12.23
N MET A 639 7.28 2.36 -11.81
CA MET A 639 7.37 1.81 -10.44
C MET A 639 8.83 1.57 -10.04
N HIS A 640 9.09 1.48 -8.73
CA HIS A 640 10.38 1.08 -8.16
C HIS A 640 10.44 -0.44 -7.84
N ASP A 641 11.65 -1.01 -7.62
CA ASP A 641 11.82 -2.48 -7.41
C ASP A 641 11.09 -2.98 -6.17
N GLN A 642 11.00 -2.15 -5.12
CA GLN A 642 10.46 -2.54 -3.81
C GLN A 642 8.94 -2.36 -3.65
N ASP A 643 8.24 -1.83 -4.66
CA ASP A 643 6.78 -1.69 -4.70
C ASP A 643 6.04 -3.03 -4.93
N ASP A 644 6.58 -4.15 -4.44
CA ASP A 644 5.95 -5.47 -4.60
C ASP A 644 4.65 -5.61 -3.79
N GLY A 645 4.38 -4.65 -2.91
CA GLY A 645 3.15 -4.53 -2.12
C GLY A 645 2.12 -3.65 -2.81
N GLU A 646 0.84 -3.99 -2.61
CA GLU A 646 -0.29 -3.08 -2.79
C GLU A 646 -0.10 -1.83 -1.91
N HIS A 647 0.75 -0.89 -2.32
CA HIS A 647 0.94 0.33 -1.57
C HIS A 647 -0.41 1.07 -1.54
N PRO A 648 -0.91 1.45 -0.35
CA PRO A 648 -2.25 1.99 -0.15
C PRO A 648 -2.46 3.39 -0.75
N SER A 649 -1.52 3.94 -1.52
CA SER A 649 -1.75 5.09 -2.40
C SER A 649 -2.59 4.74 -3.63
N LYS A 650 -3.62 3.88 -3.45
CA LYS A 650 -4.68 3.58 -4.41
C LYS A 650 -5.44 4.86 -4.87
N GLY A 651 -5.21 6.02 -4.24
CA GLY A 651 -5.84 7.30 -4.56
C GLY A 651 -5.13 8.20 -5.59
N GLU A 652 -3.80 8.11 -5.77
CA GLU A 652 -3.05 9.16 -6.50
C GLU A 652 -2.16 8.69 -7.67
N LEU A 653 -2.19 7.41 -8.04
CA LEU A 653 -1.57 6.93 -9.29
C LEU A 653 -2.30 7.42 -10.57
N THR A 654 -3.26 8.35 -10.44
CA THR A 654 -4.24 8.70 -11.48
C THR A 654 -3.74 9.63 -12.58
N THR A 655 -2.57 10.29 -12.45
CA THR A 655 -2.28 11.42 -13.35
C THR A 655 -1.23 11.18 -14.43
N ALA A 656 -0.49 10.06 -14.40
CA ALA A 656 0.66 9.91 -15.29
C ALA A 656 0.88 8.45 -15.74
N CYS A 657 0.22 8.06 -16.84
CA CYS A 657 0.50 6.81 -17.54
C CYS A 657 0.75 7.07 -19.03
N ALA A 658 1.43 6.14 -19.70
CA ALA A 658 1.41 6.09 -21.16
C ALA A 658 0.24 5.22 -21.63
N ILE A 659 -0.47 5.68 -22.67
CA ILE A 659 -1.62 4.99 -23.25
C ILE A 659 -1.24 4.52 -24.65
N TRP A 660 -1.43 3.23 -24.92
CA TRP A 660 -1.49 2.69 -26.27
C TRP A 660 -2.95 2.37 -26.59
N PRO A 661 -3.63 3.14 -27.45
CA PRO A 661 -5.00 2.84 -27.83
C PRO A 661 -5.04 1.50 -28.56
N ILE A 662 -5.88 0.58 -28.07
CA ILE A 662 -6.22 -0.63 -28.79
C ILE A 662 -7.17 -0.17 -29.89
N HIS A 663 -6.58 0.18 -31.03
CA HIS A 663 -7.32 0.16 -32.28
C HIS A 663 -7.55 -1.32 -32.55
N ASP A 664 -8.62 -1.89 -31.97
CA ASP A 664 -9.05 -3.22 -32.35
C ASP A 664 -9.35 -3.12 -33.83
N ARG A 665 -8.39 -3.62 -34.56
CA ARG A 665 -8.29 -3.57 -35.99
C ARG A 665 -9.11 -4.75 -36.47
N SER A 666 -10.35 -4.83 -35.99
CA SER A 666 -11.26 -5.88 -36.35
C SER A 666 -11.50 -5.78 -37.84
N ARG A 667 -11.57 -6.95 -38.48
CA ARG A 667 -11.98 -6.99 -39.88
C ARG A 667 -13.34 -6.30 -39.97
N PRO A 668 -13.59 -5.52 -41.03
CA PRO A 668 -14.84 -4.77 -41.17
C PRO A 668 -16.04 -5.68 -40.88
N SER A 669 -16.84 -5.29 -39.88
CA SER A 669 -18.02 -6.02 -39.48
C SER A 669 -19.19 -5.78 -40.42
N GLY A 670 -19.22 -4.59 -41.02
CA GLY A 670 -20.23 -4.20 -41.98
C GLY A 670 -20.10 -4.93 -43.31
N LEU A 671 -21.21 -4.91 -44.03
CA LEU A 671 -21.37 -5.53 -45.33
C LEU A 671 -21.57 -4.45 -46.39
N PRO A 672 -21.10 -4.66 -47.63
CA PRO A 672 -21.62 -3.87 -48.73
C PRO A 672 -23.15 -3.98 -48.74
N ARG A 673 -23.87 -2.88 -49.01
CA ARG A 673 -25.34 -2.89 -49.08
C ARG A 673 -25.89 -3.86 -50.11
N GLY A 674 -25.11 -4.15 -51.13
CA GLY A 674 -25.46 -5.11 -52.15
C GLY A 674 -24.34 -5.28 -53.17
N ILE A 675 -24.47 -6.35 -53.95
CA ILE A 675 -23.66 -6.57 -55.14
C ILE A 675 -24.61 -6.93 -56.28
N SER A 676 -24.39 -6.36 -57.46
CA SER A 676 -25.20 -6.61 -58.64
C SER A 676 -24.35 -6.73 -59.89
N ILE A 677 -24.79 -7.59 -60.83
CA ILE A 677 -24.16 -7.71 -62.14
C ILE A 677 -24.95 -6.80 -63.10
N ILE A 678 -24.39 -5.64 -63.44
CA ILE A 678 -25.07 -4.65 -64.32
C ILE A 678 -25.18 -5.17 -65.74
N LYS A 679 -24.09 -5.76 -66.26
CA LYS A 679 -24.01 -6.24 -67.62
C LYS A 679 -22.96 -7.32 -67.70
N GLY A 680 -23.31 -8.54 -68.03
CA GLY A 680 -22.33 -9.60 -68.17
C GLY A 680 -22.98 -10.97 -68.06
N GLY A 681 -22.19 -12.00 -68.31
CA GLY A 681 -22.63 -13.37 -68.22
C GLY A 681 -21.44 -14.31 -68.24
N LEU A 682 -21.71 -15.57 -67.90
CA LEU A 682 -20.73 -16.62 -68.06
C LEU A 682 -20.78 -17.11 -69.51
N GLU A 683 -19.65 -17.11 -70.21
CA GLU A 683 -19.59 -17.72 -71.53
C GLU A 683 -19.54 -19.25 -71.36
N GLU A 684 -20.63 -19.95 -71.74
CA GLU A 684 -20.86 -21.38 -71.46
C GLU A 684 -19.69 -22.29 -71.85
N ASN A 685 -19.02 -21.97 -72.96
CA ASN A 685 -17.96 -22.81 -73.52
C ASN A 685 -16.57 -22.54 -72.91
N THR A 686 -16.34 -21.34 -72.38
CA THR A 686 -15.00 -20.91 -71.93
C THR A 686 -14.90 -20.74 -70.43
N ARG A 687 -16.04 -20.71 -69.71
CA ARG A 687 -16.12 -20.42 -68.26
C ARG A 687 -15.42 -19.13 -67.88
N ARG A 688 -15.46 -18.17 -68.80
CA ARG A 688 -14.96 -16.83 -68.56
C ARG A 688 -16.12 -15.92 -68.26
N PHE A 689 -15.97 -15.16 -67.19
CA PHE A 689 -16.88 -14.08 -66.88
C PHE A 689 -16.38 -12.81 -67.56
N THR A 690 -17.26 -12.22 -68.36
CA THR A 690 -17.07 -10.88 -68.91
C THR A 690 -18.28 -10.05 -68.54
N GLY A 691 -18.04 -8.95 -67.83
CA GLY A 691 -19.13 -8.12 -67.34
C GLY A 691 -18.72 -6.95 -66.46
N VAL A 692 -19.71 -6.17 -66.04
CA VAL A 692 -19.59 -5.07 -65.09
C VAL A 692 -20.32 -5.47 -63.83
N ILE A 693 -19.57 -5.55 -62.74
CA ILE A 693 -20.09 -5.79 -61.40
C ILE A 693 -20.16 -4.45 -60.68
N ALA A 694 -21.25 -4.24 -59.96
CA ALA A 694 -21.43 -3.08 -59.13
C ALA A 694 -21.57 -3.49 -57.68
N ILE A 695 -20.77 -2.87 -56.82
CA ILE A 695 -20.85 -3.00 -55.37
C ILE A 695 -21.54 -1.76 -54.84
N ASP A 696 -22.71 -1.92 -54.24
CA ASP A 696 -23.36 -0.86 -53.49
C ASP A 696 -22.65 -0.75 -52.15
N ARG A 697 -22.05 0.41 -51.90
CA ARG A 697 -21.21 0.63 -50.72
C ARG A 697 -22.03 0.55 -49.44
N ALA A 698 -21.37 0.15 -48.36
CA ALA A 698 -21.93 0.29 -47.02
C ALA A 698 -22.22 1.77 -46.70
N ASP A 699 -23.01 2.02 -45.67
CA ASP A 699 -23.24 3.38 -45.22
C ASP A 699 -21.94 4.05 -44.80
N ARG A 700 -21.79 5.35 -45.08
CA ARG A 700 -20.54 6.08 -44.79
C ARG A 700 -20.17 6.05 -43.31
N GLU A 701 -21.16 5.96 -42.42
CA GLU A 701 -20.93 5.79 -40.98
C GLU A 701 -20.40 4.39 -40.64
N GLU A 702 -20.85 3.37 -41.36
CA GLU A 702 -20.40 1.98 -41.21
C GLU A 702 -18.98 1.79 -41.78
N GLU A 703 -18.72 2.30 -42.99
CA GLU A 703 -17.36 2.33 -43.56
C GLU A 703 -16.37 3.08 -42.66
N ARG A 704 -16.81 4.16 -42.01
CA ARG A 704 -15.97 4.91 -41.07
C ARG A 704 -15.76 4.14 -39.76
N ARG A 705 -16.81 3.49 -39.24
CA ARG A 705 -16.76 2.70 -38.01
C ARG A 705 -15.80 1.51 -38.15
N ASP A 706 -15.80 0.87 -39.30
CA ASP A 706 -14.97 -0.31 -39.60
C ASP A 706 -13.59 0.04 -40.20
N GLU A 707 -13.28 1.33 -40.33
CA GLU A 707 -12.08 1.86 -41.00
C GLU A 707 -11.87 1.26 -42.41
N ALA A 708 -12.97 0.96 -43.12
CA ALA A 708 -12.94 0.34 -44.42
C ALA A 708 -12.21 1.27 -45.41
N ASN A 709 -11.09 0.79 -45.94
CA ASN A 709 -10.26 1.51 -46.91
C ASN A 709 -10.42 0.97 -48.34
N GLY A 710 -11.16 -0.13 -48.52
CA GLY A 710 -11.35 -0.79 -49.79
C GLY A 710 -12.51 -1.78 -49.81
N TYR A 711 -12.67 -2.42 -50.97
CA TYR A 711 -13.49 -3.60 -51.15
C TYR A 711 -12.68 -4.67 -51.90
N SER A 712 -12.81 -5.93 -51.49
CA SER A 712 -12.29 -7.08 -52.21
C SER A 712 -13.44 -7.90 -52.81
N LEU A 713 -13.19 -8.47 -53.99
CA LEU A 713 -14.15 -9.26 -54.74
C LEU A 713 -13.62 -10.68 -54.85
N TRP A 714 -14.43 -11.67 -54.48
CA TRP A 714 -14.04 -13.08 -54.47
C TRP A 714 -15.04 -13.93 -55.23
N TRP A 715 -14.52 -14.99 -55.88
CA TRP A 715 -15.32 -16.15 -56.25
C TRP A 715 -15.66 -16.93 -54.98
N CYS A 716 -16.93 -17.27 -54.78
CA CYS A 716 -17.39 -18.03 -53.63
C CYS A 716 -18.22 -19.27 -54.04
N ASP A 717 -18.24 -20.26 -53.16
CA ASP A 717 -19.13 -21.41 -53.28
C ASP A 717 -20.60 -21.05 -52.94
N ASN A 718 -21.48 -22.05 -52.92
CA ASN A 718 -22.89 -21.85 -52.58
C ASN A 718 -23.10 -21.31 -51.16
N ASP A 719 -22.19 -21.62 -50.25
CA ASP A 719 -22.24 -21.22 -48.83
C ASP A 719 -21.55 -19.86 -48.59
N GLY A 720 -21.08 -19.19 -49.66
CA GLY A 720 -20.41 -17.89 -49.57
C GLY A 720 -18.95 -17.96 -49.14
N LYS A 721 -18.36 -19.15 -49.05
CA LYS A 721 -16.95 -19.32 -48.68
C LYS A 721 -16.04 -18.89 -49.82
N LYS A 722 -15.02 -18.09 -49.49
CA LYS A 722 -14.02 -17.59 -50.42
C LYS A 722 -13.24 -18.73 -51.08
N LEU A 723 -13.27 -18.78 -52.41
CA LEU A 723 -12.50 -19.72 -53.23
C LEU A 723 -11.25 -19.05 -53.80
N SER A 724 -11.42 -17.92 -54.49
CA SER A 724 -10.29 -17.18 -55.06
C SER A 724 -10.61 -15.71 -55.29
N LEU A 725 -9.58 -14.87 -55.19
CA LEU A 725 -9.69 -13.42 -55.33
C LEU A 725 -9.85 -13.03 -56.80
N ILE A 726 -10.81 -12.16 -57.08
CA ILE A 726 -11.06 -11.58 -58.41
C ILE A 726 -10.34 -10.23 -58.52
N ASP A 727 -10.58 -9.32 -57.58
CA ASP A 727 -10.03 -7.96 -57.59
C ASP A 727 -10.04 -7.35 -56.18
N THR A 728 -9.22 -6.31 -55.98
CA THR A 728 -9.19 -5.49 -54.76
C THR A 728 -9.12 -4.02 -55.15
N ARG A 729 -9.97 -3.20 -54.54
CA ARG A 729 -10.07 -1.77 -54.88
C ARG A 729 -10.10 -0.92 -53.63
N GLU A 730 -9.15 -0.01 -53.53
CA GLU A 730 -9.15 1.06 -52.53
C GLU A 730 -10.28 2.08 -52.82
N ILE A 731 -10.91 2.57 -51.76
CA ILE A 731 -11.89 3.65 -51.80
C ILE A 731 -11.13 4.97 -51.97
N LYS A 732 -10.82 5.34 -53.22
CA LYS A 732 -10.18 6.64 -53.52
C LYS A 732 -11.19 7.78 -53.62
N GLU A 733 -12.43 7.48 -53.96
CA GLU A 733 -13.49 8.47 -54.19
C GLU A 733 -14.58 8.38 -53.12
N LYS A 734 -14.67 9.42 -52.28
CA LYS A 734 -15.51 9.44 -51.08
C LYS A 734 -17.02 9.58 -51.35
N ASP A 735 -17.42 9.97 -52.56
CA ASP A 735 -18.81 10.40 -52.84
C ASP A 735 -19.51 9.57 -53.93
N ILE A 736 -18.97 8.41 -54.30
CA ILE A 736 -19.64 7.50 -55.24
C ILE A 736 -20.37 6.41 -54.44
N PRO A 737 -21.70 6.30 -54.53
CA PRO A 737 -22.49 5.32 -53.77
C PRO A 737 -22.30 3.87 -54.26
N GLN A 738 -21.78 3.70 -55.48
CA GLN A 738 -21.64 2.39 -56.13
C GLN A 738 -20.29 2.27 -56.84
N LEU A 739 -19.49 1.27 -56.46
CA LEU A 739 -18.23 0.96 -57.12
C LEU A 739 -18.49 0.05 -58.32
N ARG A 740 -18.12 0.50 -59.53
CA ARG A 740 -18.30 -0.27 -60.77
C ARG A 740 -16.97 -0.85 -61.26
N LEU A 741 -16.93 -2.17 -61.41
CA LEU A 741 -15.76 -2.94 -61.81
C LEU A 741 -16.05 -3.66 -63.12
N SER A 742 -15.31 -3.32 -64.17
CA SER A 742 -15.43 -3.96 -65.48
C SER A 742 -14.38 -5.05 -65.62
N PHE A 743 -14.85 -6.27 -65.86
CA PHE A 743 -14.07 -7.47 -66.04
C PHE A 743 -14.18 -7.95 -67.48
N LYS A 744 -13.04 -8.36 -68.04
CA LYS A 744 -12.97 -8.96 -69.37
C LYS A 744 -12.18 -10.25 -69.25
N ASP A 745 -12.82 -11.35 -69.61
CA ASP A 745 -12.21 -12.68 -69.70
C ASP A 745 -11.63 -13.22 -68.37
N VAL A 746 -12.30 -12.98 -67.24
CA VAL A 746 -11.87 -13.53 -65.93
C VAL A 746 -12.25 -15.00 -65.83
N GLU A 747 -11.27 -15.86 -65.59
CA GLU A 747 -11.48 -17.31 -65.44
C GLU A 747 -12.13 -17.64 -64.10
N VAL A 748 -13.21 -18.44 -64.13
CA VAL A 748 -13.84 -18.94 -62.90
C VAL A 748 -12.98 -20.05 -62.33
N ALA A 749 -12.46 -19.82 -61.13
CA ALA A 749 -11.39 -20.65 -60.56
C ALA A 749 -11.82 -22.08 -60.20
N ASP A 750 -13.11 -22.35 -59.96
CA ASP A 750 -13.60 -23.66 -59.56
C ASP A 750 -14.94 -24.01 -60.22
N LYS A 751 -15.15 -25.30 -60.52
CA LYS A 751 -16.45 -25.88 -60.88
C LYS A 751 -17.52 -25.64 -59.82
N ALA A 752 -17.11 -25.44 -58.56
CA ALA A 752 -17.97 -25.19 -57.43
C ALA A 752 -18.35 -23.70 -57.22
N ALA A 753 -17.73 -22.78 -57.97
CA ALA A 753 -18.02 -21.35 -57.81
C ALA A 753 -19.42 -21.03 -58.35
N ALA A 754 -20.30 -20.59 -57.45
CA ALA A 754 -21.70 -20.29 -57.75
C ALA A 754 -22.04 -18.81 -57.54
N LYS A 755 -21.23 -18.11 -56.75
CA LYS A 755 -21.47 -16.73 -56.33
C LYS A 755 -20.24 -15.84 -56.54
N ILE A 756 -20.49 -14.55 -56.76
CA ILE A 756 -19.48 -13.50 -56.60
C ILE A 756 -19.82 -12.74 -55.34
N CYS A 757 -18.87 -12.61 -54.42
CA CYS A 757 -19.08 -11.89 -53.17
C CYS A 757 -18.13 -10.70 -53.04
N GLY A 758 -18.67 -9.57 -52.60
CA GLY A 758 -17.90 -8.38 -52.23
C GLY A 758 -17.73 -8.31 -50.71
N PHE A 759 -16.53 -8.07 -50.25
CA PHE A 759 -16.18 -7.91 -48.83
C PHE A 759 -15.61 -6.51 -48.62
N MET A 760 -15.99 -5.84 -47.53
CA MET A 760 -15.27 -4.65 -47.10
C MET A 760 -13.86 -5.04 -46.66
N MET A 761 -12.87 -4.19 -46.88
CA MET A 761 -11.50 -4.40 -46.39
C MET A 761 -10.98 -3.14 -45.69
N ASN A 762 -10.18 -3.35 -44.66
CA ASN A 762 -9.37 -2.31 -44.01
C ASN A 762 -7.89 -2.72 -44.04
N SER A 763 -7.02 -2.06 -43.25
CA SER A 763 -5.60 -2.38 -43.19
C SER A 763 -5.27 -3.78 -42.65
N VAL A 764 -6.23 -4.48 -42.05
CA VAL A 764 -6.06 -5.79 -41.42
C VAL A 764 -6.50 -6.92 -42.35
N GLY A 765 -7.39 -6.61 -43.27
CA GLY A 765 -7.84 -7.50 -44.32
C GLY A 765 -9.33 -7.40 -44.56
N ASP A 766 -9.87 -8.45 -45.17
CA ASP A 766 -11.28 -8.51 -45.55
C ASP A 766 -12.20 -8.84 -44.36
N GLY A 767 -13.41 -8.28 -44.39
CA GLY A 767 -14.55 -8.64 -43.55
C GLY A 767 -14.87 -10.13 -43.57
N LYS A 768 -15.51 -10.61 -42.49
CA LYS A 768 -15.92 -12.01 -42.33
C LYS A 768 -17.11 -12.35 -43.25
N GLU A 769 -18.00 -11.41 -43.44
CA GLU A 769 -19.20 -11.58 -44.27
C GLU A 769 -19.08 -10.71 -45.54
N GLY A 770 -19.75 -11.12 -46.61
CA GLY A 770 -19.76 -10.39 -47.87
C GLY A 770 -21.14 -10.43 -48.54
N ALA A 771 -21.49 -9.37 -49.26
CA ALA A 771 -22.69 -9.37 -50.10
C ALA A 771 -22.41 -10.22 -51.34
N CYS A 772 -23.27 -11.19 -51.64
CA CYS A 772 -23.08 -12.15 -52.72
C CYS A 772 -24.15 -12.04 -53.81
N VAL A 773 -23.78 -12.31 -55.06
CA VAL A 773 -24.71 -12.48 -56.19
C VAL A 773 -24.47 -13.82 -56.86
N LEU A 774 -25.55 -14.56 -57.08
CA LEU A 774 -25.54 -15.84 -57.78
C LEU A 774 -25.33 -15.61 -59.29
N ILE A 775 -24.52 -16.47 -59.92
CA ILE A 775 -24.29 -16.44 -61.36
C ILE A 775 -25.19 -17.50 -62.00
N THR A 776 -26.35 -17.10 -62.50
CA THR A 776 -27.20 -18.00 -63.29
C THR A 776 -26.76 -18.00 -64.75
N GLY A 777 -26.69 -19.18 -65.37
CA GLY A 777 -26.25 -19.35 -66.77
C GLY A 777 -27.13 -18.64 -67.80
N ASP A 778 -28.38 -18.32 -67.44
CA ASP A 778 -29.26 -17.47 -68.23
C ASP A 778 -29.18 -16.03 -67.72
N ALA A 779 -29.04 -15.08 -68.64
CA ALA A 779 -28.78 -13.65 -68.43
C ALA A 779 -29.85 -12.85 -67.64
N THR A 780 -30.69 -13.52 -66.87
CA THR A 780 -31.66 -12.93 -65.94
C THR A 780 -31.11 -12.95 -64.53
N VAL A 781 -30.67 -11.78 -64.07
CA VAL A 781 -30.19 -11.52 -62.70
C VAL A 781 -31.33 -11.77 -61.70
N VAL A 782 -31.11 -12.68 -60.76
CA VAL A 782 -31.95 -12.79 -59.55
C VAL A 782 -31.17 -12.16 -58.40
N GLN A 783 -31.69 -11.07 -57.86
CA GLN A 783 -31.13 -10.41 -56.69
C GLN A 783 -31.68 -11.11 -55.45
N GLU A 784 -30.88 -11.97 -54.80
CA GLU A 784 -31.21 -12.50 -53.47
C GLU A 784 -30.83 -11.43 -52.44
N GLY A 785 -31.79 -10.62 -52.02
CA GLY A 785 -31.66 -9.79 -50.83
C GLY A 785 -32.00 -10.62 -49.59
N THR A 786 -31.04 -11.35 -49.04
CA THR A 786 -31.21 -12.05 -47.76
C THR A 786 -31.06 -11.07 -46.59
N ARG A 787 -32.19 -10.70 -45.99
CA ARG A 787 -32.31 -10.44 -44.55
C ARG A 787 -33.25 -11.54 -44.02
N ASP A 788 -32.69 -12.60 -43.46
CA ASP A 788 -33.43 -13.76 -42.93
C ASP A 788 -34.13 -13.47 -41.58
N ASP A 789 -34.74 -12.29 -41.41
CA ASP A 789 -35.42 -11.90 -40.16
C ASP A 789 -36.94 -11.67 -40.28
N GLU A 790 -37.57 -12.01 -41.41
CA GLU A 790 -39.05 -12.07 -41.49
C GLU A 790 -39.52 -13.34 -42.22
N LEU A 791 -39.71 -14.42 -41.44
CA LEU A 791 -40.61 -15.53 -41.76
C LEU A 791 -41.12 -16.22 -40.49
#